data_AF-A0A497QEE4-F1
#
_entry.id   AF-A0A497QEE4-F1
#
_cell.length_a   1.000
_cell.length_b   1.000
_cell.length_c   1.000
_cell.angle_alpha   90.00
_cell.angle_beta   90.00
_cell.angle_gamma   90.00
#
_symmetry.space_group_name_H-M   'P 1'
#
loop_
_entity.id
_entity.type
_entity.pdbx_description
1 polymer ?
#
loop_
_entity_poly.entity_id
_entity_poly.type
_entity_poly.pdbx_seq_one_letter_code
_entity_poly.pdbx_strand_id
1 'polypeptide(L)'
;MSRHPILLLMIMCLFLVRVAPVHAALDAKTGDEFTVYFSTHLSGTSGDYEDYYEDEDEWRHYQLTSINGSVATWVMTRNYTFSSSDGESYTEDTQHLFYVDTVTRRYLNSTYDAPSSYATYYSFDFIWFQIDPNVEPGDKIMILGHEYTVKGVTTVFTDAIAAFKAIEVTLPGAVDHVRDPEYDPSGLLRISFTESYYFDPITGYFVASAYSAYVVTSVGDFEWTELGAVQEHSYPLEADMAARYQRIVIYLGVVCSPVVLIVGAIKYSKARWRKEVDRALDIISGRVPVPAPDKTSVAPTLWDPLTLDYSSLLENPPATQPLDLAPGVFVVTEPDNRVVVVATQQEKRLENVVLEFRDETLRVLYRLALGLLESGTLEYERLKEIHPDLLEYVHPVAEPGARDDLVYEKFMSAEFKGARLLAGRVKRGKMRDEFLQEVDALANESADILARRKVLDYSLGQAPLTPTAHAMKLRQVLRFGPSSVLMVGDDDLLSISLARRGVEVTLVEIDPYTCALVTLIARSEGLPIRVVQCDLRDPLPIDIGVFDLFVADPDFTIEAFALFLSRGLSGIRTGGIGLINFEATRSQAYRAEYLLERLNVEVLSKPQEMWSYVVLSNVVATGGHVSAKYVSVDYSKRVCLAEAPYRSVMFVIRKNPETMVALPPDATLMAPDSVIYDL
;
A
#
# COMPACT_ATOMS: atom_id res chain seq x y z
N MET A 1 22.00 -13.12 27.31
CA MET A 1 21.41 -11.91 27.95
C MET A 1 20.31 -11.38 27.04
N SER A 2 19.10 -11.29 27.56
CA SER A 2 17.81 -11.36 26.85
C SER A 2 17.54 -10.17 25.92
N ARG A 3 17.33 -10.47 24.62
CA ARG A 3 16.90 -9.53 23.58
C ARG A 3 15.38 -9.34 23.55
N HIS A 4 14.75 -8.83 24.61
CA HIS A 4 13.35 -8.38 24.53
C HIS A 4 13.10 -7.17 25.44
N PRO A 5 13.59 -5.97 25.06
CA PRO A 5 13.33 -4.74 25.82
C PRO A 5 11.83 -4.39 25.89
N ILE A 6 11.02 -4.84 24.91
CA ILE A 6 9.58 -4.59 24.86
C ILE A 6 8.83 -5.43 25.92
N LEU A 7 9.28 -6.67 26.18
CA LEU A 7 8.65 -7.54 27.18
C LEU A 7 8.95 -7.05 28.61
N LEU A 8 10.14 -6.50 28.85
CA LEU A 8 10.51 -5.91 30.14
C LEU A 8 9.74 -4.60 30.42
N LEU A 9 9.48 -3.79 29.39
CA LEU A 9 8.66 -2.58 29.52
C LEU A 9 7.19 -2.92 29.83
N MET A 10 6.65 -3.99 29.23
CA MET A 10 5.31 -4.51 29.54
C MET A 10 5.18 -5.00 30.99
N ILE A 11 6.22 -5.66 31.54
CA ILE A 11 6.22 -6.14 32.93
C ILE A 11 6.42 -4.99 33.93
N MET A 12 7.12 -3.91 33.56
CA MET A 12 7.33 -2.76 34.46
C MET A 12 6.09 -1.87 34.62
N CYS A 13 5.20 -1.78 33.62
CA CYS A 13 3.93 -1.08 33.76
C CYS A 13 2.89 -1.83 34.61
N LEU A 14 3.12 -3.11 34.92
CA LEU A 14 2.23 -3.96 35.73
C LEU A 14 2.33 -3.73 37.26
N PHE A 15 3.23 -2.85 37.73
CA PHE A 15 3.60 -2.78 39.15
C PHE A 15 3.36 -1.44 39.87
N LEU A 16 2.50 -0.56 39.36
CA LEU A 16 2.05 0.64 40.09
C LEU A 16 0.59 0.50 40.55
N VAL A 17 0.31 -0.54 41.34
CA VAL A 17 -0.92 -0.61 42.12
C VAL A 17 -0.62 -0.03 43.50
N ARG A 18 -1.07 1.21 43.74
CA ARG A 18 -1.14 1.75 45.10
C ARG A 18 -2.18 0.93 45.87
N VAL A 19 -1.72 0.06 46.77
CA VAL A 19 -2.57 -0.56 47.78
C VAL A 19 -2.84 0.49 48.85
N ALA A 20 -4.03 1.09 48.82
CA ALA A 20 -4.51 1.90 49.93
C ALA A 20 -5.05 0.99 51.06
N PRO A 21 -4.85 1.35 52.33
CA PRO A 21 -5.27 0.51 53.46
C PRO A 21 -6.79 0.51 53.62
N VAL A 22 -7.34 -0.69 53.82
CA VAL A 22 -8.73 -0.96 54.22
C VAL A 22 -9.05 -0.19 55.50
N HIS A 23 -10.01 0.73 55.46
CA HIS A 23 -10.58 1.38 56.64
C HIS A 23 -12.09 1.13 56.67
N ALA A 24 -12.58 0.82 57.87
CA ALA A 24 -13.98 0.59 58.19
C ALA A 24 -14.86 1.82 57.89
N ALA A 25 -16.15 1.57 57.67
CA ALA A 25 -17.22 2.55 57.42
C ALA A 25 -16.94 3.89 58.09
N LEU A 26 -16.66 4.88 57.26
CA LEU A 26 -16.38 6.24 57.67
C LEU A 26 -17.64 7.04 57.38
N ASP A 27 -18.28 7.53 58.44
CA ASP A 27 -19.27 8.61 58.33
C ASP A 27 -18.68 9.72 57.44
N ALA A 28 -19.54 10.38 56.66
CA ALA A 28 -19.14 11.46 55.77
C ALA A 28 -18.27 12.49 56.52
N LYS A 29 -17.18 12.94 55.89
CA LYS A 29 -16.23 13.89 56.47
C LYS A 29 -16.17 15.18 55.68
N THR A 30 -16.06 16.30 56.40
CA THR A 30 -15.80 17.60 55.77
C THR A 30 -14.57 17.49 54.86
N GLY A 31 -14.74 17.86 53.59
CA GLY A 31 -13.73 17.71 52.54
C GLY A 31 -13.91 16.50 51.64
N ASP A 32 -14.85 15.59 51.93
CA ASP A 32 -15.19 14.51 51.00
C ASP A 32 -15.75 15.10 49.71
N GLU A 33 -15.18 14.68 48.59
CA GLU A 33 -15.58 15.04 47.24
C GLU A 33 -15.59 13.83 46.31
N PHE A 34 -16.43 13.90 45.28
CA PHE A 34 -16.50 12.93 44.20
C PHE A 34 -17.12 13.53 42.93
N THR A 35 -16.78 12.95 41.79
CA THR A 35 -17.27 13.34 40.48
C THR A 35 -17.93 12.14 39.81
N VAL A 36 -19.16 12.31 39.34
CA VAL A 36 -19.93 11.30 38.61
C VAL A 36 -20.14 11.78 37.19
N TYR A 37 -19.96 10.87 36.24
CA TYR A 37 -20.32 11.07 34.85
C TYR A 37 -21.56 10.22 34.54
N PHE A 38 -22.58 10.85 33.95
CA PHE A 38 -23.76 10.19 33.40
C PHE A 38 -23.75 10.33 31.88
N SER A 39 -24.11 9.24 31.22
CA SER A 39 -24.38 9.22 29.79
C SER A 39 -25.76 8.64 29.58
N THR A 40 -26.61 9.42 28.92
CA THR A 40 -28.01 9.10 28.66
C THR A 40 -28.22 9.01 27.15
N HIS A 41 -28.90 7.95 26.73
CA HIS A 41 -29.22 7.73 25.34
C HIS A 41 -30.68 7.30 25.19
N LEU A 42 -31.41 8.01 24.34
CA LEU A 42 -32.74 7.65 23.88
C LEU A 42 -32.64 7.23 22.42
N SER A 43 -33.23 6.08 22.08
CA SER A 43 -33.29 5.58 20.71
C SER A 43 -34.71 5.17 20.36
N GLY A 44 -35.27 5.83 19.35
CA GLY A 44 -36.61 5.55 18.87
C GLY A 44 -36.71 4.25 18.09
N THR A 45 -37.77 3.49 18.38
CA THR A 45 -37.96 2.13 17.87
C THR A 45 -39.08 2.00 16.85
N SER A 46 -40.10 2.88 16.90
CA SER A 46 -41.16 2.89 15.90
C SER A 46 -41.99 4.18 15.88
N GLY A 47 -42.82 4.33 14.84
CA GLY A 47 -43.76 5.44 14.70
C GLY A 47 -43.04 6.76 14.41
N ASP A 48 -43.51 7.85 15.00
CA ASP A 48 -42.88 9.18 14.84
C ASP A 48 -41.49 9.27 15.47
N TYR A 49 -41.11 8.27 16.29
CA TYR A 49 -39.76 8.13 16.86
C TYR A 49 -38.82 7.31 15.95
N GLU A 50 -39.26 6.77 14.83
CA GLU A 50 -38.36 6.00 13.95
C GLU A 50 -37.18 6.88 13.48
N ASP A 51 -35.95 6.39 13.68
CA ASP A 51 -34.67 7.11 13.47
C ASP A 51 -34.40 8.30 14.41
N TYR A 52 -35.26 8.57 15.39
CA TYR A 52 -35.04 9.60 16.41
C TYR A 52 -34.03 9.15 17.47
N TYR A 53 -33.13 10.03 17.89
CA TYR A 53 -32.25 9.79 19.04
C TYR A 53 -31.95 11.06 19.83
N GLU A 54 -31.66 10.88 21.11
CA GLU A 54 -31.12 11.90 22.01
C GLU A 54 -29.87 11.36 22.71
N ASP A 55 -28.86 12.22 22.82
CA ASP A 55 -27.62 11.96 23.53
C ASP A 55 -27.40 13.06 24.58
N GLU A 56 -27.20 12.62 25.82
CA GLU A 56 -26.89 13.52 26.93
C GLU A 56 -25.64 13.07 27.69
N ASP A 57 -24.80 14.05 28.03
CA ASP A 57 -23.61 13.85 28.85
C ASP A 57 -23.65 14.80 30.04
N GLU A 58 -23.46 14.27 31.24
CA GLU A 58 -23.53 15.04 32.47
C GLU A 58 -22.36 14.74 33.42
N TRP A 59 -21.65 15.79 33.83
CA TRP A 59 -20.65 15.74 34.89
C TRP A 59 -21.18 16.42 36.14
N ARG A 60 -21.32 15.67 37.23
CA ARG A 60 -21.66 16.20 38.56
C ARG A 60 -20.48 16.07 39.50
N HIS A 61 -20.01 17.20 40.03
CA HIS A 61 -18.98 17.24 41.06
C HIS A 61 -19.61 17.65 42.39
N TYR A 62 -19.43 16.81 43.42
CA TYR A 62 -19.98 16.96 44.76
C TYR A 62 -18.87 17.25 45.76
N GLN A 63 -19.09 18.20 46.66
CA GLN A 63 -18.17 18.53 47.74
C GLN A 63 -18.90 18.77 49.07
N LEU A 64 -18.50 18.04 50.11
CA LEU A 64 -18.98 18.23 51.48
C LEU A 64 -18.22 19.36 52.17
N THR A 65 -18.84 20.53 52.26
CA THR A 65 -18.17 21.76 52.72
C THR A 65 -18.14 21.91 54.24
N SER A 66 -19.14 21.39 54.95
CA SER A 66 -19.18 21.42 56.42
C SER A 66 -20.16 20.41 57.01
N ILE A 67 -19.94 20.05 58.28
CA ILE A 67 -20.86 19.27 59.10
C ILE A 67 -21.04 20.00 60.43
N ASN A 68 -22.29 20.28 60.81
CA ASN A 68 -22.64 20.92 62.08
C ASN A 68 -23.78 20.16 62.76
N GLY A 69 -23.46 19.45 63.85
CA GLY A 69 -24.40 18.51 64.46
C GLY A 69 -24.71 17.36 63.51
N SER A 70 -26.00 17.08 63.25
CA SER A 70 -26.43 16.08 62.26
C SER A 70 -26.55 16.65 60.84
N VAL A 71 -26.31 17.94 60.61
CA VAL A 71 -26.53 18.58 59.31
C VAL A 71 -25.22 18.69 58.52
N ALA A 72 -25.18 18.06 57.35
CA ALA A 72 -24.13 18.19 56.34
C ALA A 72 -24.50 19.23 55.28
N THR A 73 -23.55 20.05 54.84
CA THR A 73 -23.70 21.04 53.77
C THR A 73 -22.90 20.64 52.54
N TRP A 74 -23.61 20.33 51.46
CA TRP A 74 -23.02 19.92 50.19
C TRP A 74 -23.16 21.01 49.15
N VAL A 75 -22.13 21.12 48.31
CA VAL A 75 -22.15 21.89 47.07
C VAL A 75 -22.02 20.90 45.92
N MET A 76 -22.93 20.97 44.95
CA MET A 76 -22.82 20.22 43.69
C MET A 76 -22.68 21.22 42.53
N THR A 77 -21.75 20.96 41.62
CA THR A 77 -21.65 21.65 40.33
C THR A 77 -21.91 20.67 39.19
N ARG A 78 -22.74 21.08 38.24
CA ARG A 78 -23.19 20.29 37.09
C ARG A 78 -22.70 20.93 35.80
N ASN A 79 -22.16 20.13 34.89
CA ASN A 79 -21.93 20.48 33.50
C ASN A 79 -22.69 19.46 32.63
N TYR A 80 -23.61 19.94 31.81
CA TYR A 80 -24.53 19.10 31.05
C TYR A 80 -24.54 19.49 29.58
N THR A 81 -24.55 18.50 28.70
CA THR A 81 -24.72 18.70 27.26
C THR A 81 -25.80 17.78 26.73
N PHE A 82 -26.64 18.31 25.84
CA PHE A 82 -27.71 17.60 25.15
C PHE A 82 -27.56 17.76 23.64
N SER A 83 -27.90 16.72 22.89
CA SER A 83 -28.14 16.80 21.44
C SER A 83 -29.19 15.79 20.97
N SER A 84 -29.91 16.11 19.90
CA SER A 84 -30.87 15.20 19.27
C SER A 84 -30.72 15.10 17.74
N SER A 85 -31.31 14.06 17.16
CA SER A 85 -31.37 13.85 15.70
C SER A 85 -32.06 14.99 14.94
N ASP A 86 -32.93 15.75 15.61
CA ASP A 86 -33.66 16.88 15.02
C ASP A 86 -32.83 18.17 14.96
N GLY A 87 -31.57 18.10 15.40
CA GLY A 87 -30.59 19.18 15.33
C GLY A 87 -30.64 20.15 16.51
N GLU A 88 -31.37 19.80 17.57
CA GLU A 88 -31.31 20.54 18.83
C GLU A 88 -30.02 20.20 19.57
N SER A 89 -29.39 21.21 20.18
CA SER A 89 -28.24 21.00 21.05
C SER A 89 -28.08 22.17 22.00
N TYR A 90 -27.74 21.90 23.26
CA TYR A 90 -27.41 22.95 24.23
C TYR A 90 -26.48 22.45 25.33
N THR A 91 -25.98 23.39 26.13
CA THR A 91 -25.12 23.13 27.28
C THR A 91 -25.62 23.93 28.45
N GLU A 92 -25.58 23.35 29.64
CA GLU A 92 -26.01 23.99 30.88
C GLU A 92 -24.98 23.74 31.99
N ASP A 93 -24.60 24.81 32.70
CA ASP A 93 -23.78 24.75 33.91
C ASP A 93 -24.60 25.25 35.10
N THR A 94 -24.73 24.42 36.14
CA THR A 94 -25.46 24.81 37.37
C THR A 94 -24.67 24.51 38.63
N GLN A 95 -25.05 25.18 39.71
CA GLN A 95 -24.50 24.94 41.04
C GLN A 95 -25.63 24.91 42.07
N HIS A 96 -25.62 23.88 42.93
CA HIS A 96 -26.63 23.65 43.95
C HIS A 96 -25.98 23.56 45.33
N LEU A 97 -26.52 24.32 46.28
CA LEU A 97 -26.20 24.21 47.70
C LEU A 97 -27.35 23.50 48.40
N PHE A 98 -27.07 22.37 49.04
CA PHE A 98 -28.10 21.57 49.70
C PHE A 98 -27.65 21.01 51.05
N TYR A 99 -28.63 20.69 51.89
CA TYR A 99 -28.43 20.26 53.27
C TYR A 99 -28.97 18.85 53.45
N VAL A 100 -28.21 18.00 54.15
CA VAL A 100 -28.56 16.59 54.37
C VAL A 100 -28.43 16.27 55.85
N ASP A 101 -29.40 15.56 56.41
CA ASP A 101 -29.24 14.96 57.74
C ASP A 101 -28.37 13.70 57.63
N THR A 102 -27.20 13.74 58.24
CA THR A 102 -26.18 12.68 58.19
C THR A 102 -26.61 11.34 58.79
N VAL A 103 -27.67 11.32 59.61
CA VAL A 103 -28.16 10.09 60.26
C VAL A 103 -29.29 9.48 59.45
N THR A 104 -30.29 10.29 59.09
CA THR A 104 -31.50 9.84 58.39
C THR A 104 -31.35 9.87 56.87
N ARG A 105 -30.28 10.49 56.35
CA ARG A 105 -29.97 10.68 54.92
C ARG A 105 -31.01 11.52 54.17
N ARG A 106 -31.81 12.30 54.89
CA ARG A 106 -32.87 13.12 54.31
C ARG A 106 -32.33 14.45 53.82
N TYR A 107 -32.80 14.90 52.66
CA TYR A 107 -32.65 16.30 52.28
C TYR A 107 -33.39 17.19 53.27
N LEU A 108 -32.80 18.34 53.60
CA LEU A 108 -33.33 19.30 54.57
C LEU A 108 -33.71 20.60 53.88
N ASN A 109 -34.62 21.34 54.51
CA ASN A 109 -35.04 22.69 54.10
C ASN A 109 -35.53 22.80 52.65
N SER A 110 -36.03 21.69 52.07
CA SER A 110 -36.44 21.63 50.66
C SER A 110 -35.32 22.05 49.68
N THR A 111 -34.07 21.73 50.03
CA THR A 111 -32.89 21.89 49.17
C THR A 111 -32.44 20.53 48.64
N TYR A 112 -32.07 20.45 47.36
CA TYR A 112 -31.66 19.21 46.68
C TYR A 112 -30.62 19.49 45.59
N ASP A 113 -29.99 18.43 45.10
CA ASP A 113 -28.89 18.44 44.14
C ASP A 113 -29.38 18.31 42.68
N ALA A 114 -30.45 19.03 42.33
CA ALA A 114 -31.01 19.04 40.99
C ALA A 114 -31.71 20.38 40.69
N PRO A 115 -31.94 20.71 39.41
CA PRO A 115 -32.82 21.82 39.02
C PRO A 115 -34.24 21.65 39.59
N SER A 116 -34.94 22.76 39.84
CA SER A 116 -36.27 22.71 40.44
C SER A 116 -37.34 22.01 39.57
N SER A 117 -37.10 21.88 38.27
CA SER A 117 -37.96 21.11 37.35
C SER A 117 -38.03 19.62 37.71
N TYR A 118 -36.97 19.08 38.32
CA TYR A 118 -36.85 17.66 38.65
C TYR A 118 -37.74 17.27 39.84
N ALA A 119 -38.21 18.24 40.63
CA ALA A 119 -39.15 18.00 41.74
C ALA A 119 -40.53 17.50 41.27
N THR A 120 -40.79 17.49 39.96
CA THR A 120 -41.96 16.88 39.34
C THR A 120 -41.83 15.35 39.25
N TYR A 121 -40.60 14.83 39.19
CA TYR A 121 -40.28 13.42 38.95
C TYR A 121 -39.77 12.71 40.20
N TYR A 122 -39.07 13.43 41.09
CA TYR A 122 -38.52 12.89 42.33
C TYR A 122 -39.10 13.59 43.55
N SER A 123 -39.33 12.84 44.64
CA SER A 123 -39.77 13.45 45.91
C SER A 123 -38.62 14.04 46.72
N PHE A 124 -37.37 13.71 46.38
CA PHE A 124 -36.15 14.14 47.08
C PHE A 124 -36.23 13.92 48.60
N ASP A 125 -36.79 12.79 49.02
CA ASP A 125 -36.91 12.47 50.45
C ASP A 125 -35.57 12.03 51.07
N PHE A 126 -34.74 11.34 50.29
CA PHE A 126 -33.46 10.76 50.71
C PHE A 126 -32.40 10.92 49.62
N ILE A 127 -31.14 11.15 50.01
CA ILE A 127 -30.01 11.21 49.06
C ILE A 127 -29.83 9.90 48.29
N TRP A 128 -29.37 10.02 47.06
CA TRP A 128 -29.18 8.87 46.16
C TRP A 128 -27.76 8.31 46.17
N PHE A 129 -26.78 9.10 46.61
CA PHE A 129 -25.36 8.76 46.48
C PHE A 129 -24.75 8.07 47.73
N GLN A 130 -25.53 7.81 48.78
CA GLN A 130 -25.05 7.11 49.98
C GLN A 130 -26.15 6.30 50.69
N ILE A 131 -25.80 5.09 51.11
CA ILE A 131 -26.65 4.16 51.87
C ILE A 131 -25.97 3.68 53.15
N ASP A 132 -26.74 3.05 54.06
CA ASP A 132 -26.15 2.20 55.09
C ASP A 132 -25.73 0.88 54.42
N PRO A 133 -24.43 0.52 54.41
CA PRO A 133 -23.95 -0.69 53.74
C PRO A 133 -24.29 -1.98 54.51
N ASN A 134 -24.82 -1.90 55.74
CA ASN A 134 -25.20 -3.07 56.53
C ASN A 134 -26.55 -3.65 56.09
N VAL A 135 -26.59 -4.21 54.88
CA VAL A 135 -27.80 -4.76 54.25
C VAL A 135 -27.56 -6.17 53.71
N GLU A 136 -28.61 -6.99 53.73
CA GLU A 136 -28.63 -8.34 53.17
C GLU A 136 -29.48 -8.41 51.89
N PRO A 137 -29.23 -9.37 50.99
CA PRO A 137 -30.08 -9.59 49.82
C PRO A 137 -31.56 -9.76 50.20
N GLY A 138 -32.43 -8.95 49.58
CA GLY A 138 -33.85 -8.88 49.86
C GLY A 138 -34.27 -7.70 50.73
N ASP A 139 -33.32 -7.05 51.43
CA ASP A 139 -33.59 -5.85 52.20
C ASP A 139 -34.09 -4.70 51.33
N LYS A 140 -34.81 -3.78 51.98
CA LYS A 140 -35.44 -2.62 51.36
C LYS A 140 -34.75 -1.34 51.79
N ILE A 141 -34.31 -0.54 50.82
CA ILE A 141 -33.67 0.75 51.07
C ILE A 141 -34.36 1.89 50.34
N MET A 142 -34.43 3.05 50.99
CA MET A 142 -35.01 4.27 50.41
C MET A 142 -33.94 5.09 49.69
N ILE A 143 -34.22 5.44 48.42
CA ILE A 143 -33.41 6.33 47.56
C ILE A 143 -34.37 7.29 46.84
N LEU A 144 -34.13 8.60 46.91
CA LEU A 144 -34.94 9.69 46.33
C LEU A 144 -36.43 9.73 46.68
N GLY A 145 -36.95 8.75 47.43
CA GLY A 145 -38.39 8.57 47.70
C GLY A 145 -38.94 7.17 47.39
N HIS A 146 -38.16 6.31 46.73
CA HIS A 146 -38.58 4.99 46.29
C HIS A 146 -37.89 3.85 47.05
N GLU A 147 -38.57 2.71 47.15
CA GLU A 147 -38.07 1.52 47.86
C GLU A 147 -37.35 0.57 46.88
N TYR A 148 -36.02 0.53 46.97
CA TYR A 148 -35.18 -0.37 46.19
C TYR A 148 -34.97 -1.70 46.93
N THR A 149 -34.79 -2.77 46.17
CA THR A 149 -34.51 -4.11 46.71
C THR A 149 -33.05 -4.47 46.53
N VAL A 150 -32.37 -4.84 47.62
CA VAL A 150 -30.97 -5.27 47.60
C VAL A 150 -30.85 -6.63 46.91
N LYS A 151 -29.95 -6.76 45.92
CA LYS A 151 -29.66 -8.00 45.19
C LYS A 151 -28.45 -8.75 45.74
N GLY A 152 -27.46 -8.01 46.23
CA GLY A 152 -26.21 -8.55 46.76
C GLY A 152 -25.00 -7.86 46.16
N VAL A 153 -23.81 -8.36 46.46
CA VAL A 153 -22.54 -7.80 45.96
C VAL A 153 -22.21 -8.37 44.58
N THR A 154 -21.96 -7.49 43.62
CA THR A 154 -21.56 -7.80 42.25
C THR A 154 -20.32 -6.99 41.86
N THR A 155 -19.79 -7.24 40.66
CA THR A 155 -18.69 -6.46 40.08
C THR A 155 -19.25 -5.47 39.06
N VAL A 156 -18.93 -4.18 39.25
CA VAL A 156 -19.30 -3.12 38.32
C VAL A 156 -18.05 -2.46 37.72
N PHE A 157 -18.13 -2.11 36.44
CA PHE A 157 -17.06 -1.40 35.73
C PHE A 157 -17.46 0.06 35.56
N THR A 158 -16.60 0.98 35.97
CA THR A 158 -16.84 2.43 35.85
C THR A 158 -16.12 3.04 34.65
N ASP A 159 -15.14 2.33 34.08
CA ASP A 159 -14.48 2.67 32.83
C ASP A 159 -13.99 1.41 32.06
N ALA A 160 -13.04 1.58 31.14
CA ALA A 160 -12.44 0.49 30.37
C ALA A 160 -11.77 -0.59 31.24
N ILE A 161 -11.16 -0.23 32.38
CA ILE A 161 -10.34 -1.11 33.22
C ILE A 161 -10.82 -1.12 34.68
N ALA A 162 -11.21 0.01 35.25
CA ALA A 162 -11.64 0.17 36.61
C ALA A 162 -12.88 -0.69 36.90
N ALA A 163 -12.71 -1.59 37.87
CA ALA A 163 -13.77 -2.46 38.36
C ALA A 163 -13.82 -2.39 39.88
N PHE A 164 -15.02 -2.36 40.43
CA PHE A 164 -15.27 -2.29 41.86
C PHE A 164 -16.29 -3.34 42.26
N LYS A 165 -16.19 -3.83 43.49
CA LYS A 165 -17.30 -4.57 44.09
C LYS A 165 -18.34 -3.56 44.56
N ALA A 166 -19.60 -3.88 44.32
CA ALA A 166 -20.71 -3.02 44.71
C ALA A 166 -21.94 -3.83 45.11
N ILE A 167 -22.62 -3.38 46.15
CA ILE A 167 -23.98 -3.78 46.48
C ILE A 167 -24.90 -3.25 45.38
N GLU A 168 -25.52 -4.16 44.64
CA GLU A 168 -26.55 -3.83 43.67
C GLU A 168 -27.90 -3.72 44.36
N VAL A 169 -28.61 -2.62 44.09
CA VAL A 169 -30.00 -2.43 44.49
C VAL A 169 -30.83 -2.07 43.28
N THR A 170 -32.03 -2.64 43.17
CA THR A 170 -32.85 -2.54 41.96
C THR A 170 -34.28 -2.14 42.28
N LEU A 171 -34.84 -1.28 41.43
CA LEU A 171 -36.25 -0.92 41.38
C LEU A 171 -36.81 -1.24 39.98
N PRO A 172 -37.50 -2.37 39.80
CA PRO A 172 -38.34 -2.55 38.62
C PRO A 172 -39.63 -1.75 38.80
N GLY A 173 -40.07 -1.06 37.75
CA GLY A 173 -41.29 -0.27 37.77
C GLY A 173 -42.04 -0.30 36.44
N ALA A 174 -43.35 -0.09 36.53
CA ALA A 174 -44.19 0.16 35.37
C ALA A 174 -45.18 1.27 35.74
N VAL A 175 -45.25 2.30 34.91
CA VAL A 175 -46.18 3.41 35.08
C VAL A 175 -47.03 3.51 33.83
N ASP A 176 -48.35 3.40 34.00
CA ASP A 176 -49.31 3.60 32.93
C ASP A 176 -49.99 4.97 33.10
N HIS A 177 -50.38 5.56 31.97
CA HIS A 177 -51.19 6.79 31.92
C HIS A 177 -50.45 8.06 32.39
N VAL A 178 -49.16 8.20 32.06
CA VAL A 178 -48.39 9.42 32.36
C VAL A 178 -48.66 10.48 31.31
N ARG A 179 -49.03 11.69 31.75
CA ARG A 179 -49.22 12.82 30.85
C ARG A 179 -47.91 13.59 30.74
N ASP A 180 -47.22 13.41 29.63
CA ASP A 180 -46.02 14.15 29.29
C ASP A 180 -46.21 14.82 27.91
N PRO A 181 -46.46 16.13 27.85
CA PRO A 181 -46.74 16.81 26.60
C PRO A 181 -45.51 16.97 25.70
N GLU A 182 -44.30 16.68 26.21
CA GLU A 182 -43.05 16.71 25.45
C GLU A 182 -42.94 15.46 24.58
N TYR A 183 -43.06 14.28 25.17
CA TYR A 183 -42.94 13.00 24.47
C TYR A 183 -44.28 12.40 23.98
N ASP A 184 -45.43 12.87 24.48
CA ASP A 184 -46.74 12.48 23.95
C ASP A 184 -47.77 13.63 24.05
N PRO A 185 -47.76 14.57 23.09
CA PRO A 185 -48.57 15.80 23.16
C PRO A 185 -50.08 15.57 23.24
N SER A 186 -50.56 14.41 22.78
CA SER A 186 -52.00 14.12 22.62
C SER A 186 -52.48 12.86 23.35
N GLY A 187 -51.56 12.04 23.85
CA GLY A 187 -51.84 10.76 24.47
C GLY A 187 -51.38 10.65 25.92
N LEU A 188 -51.11 9.42 26.32
CA LEU A 188 -50.63 9.07 27.65
C LEU A 188 -49.56 7.99 27.51
N LEU A 189 -48.40 8.25 28.08
CA LEU A 189 -47.26 7.34 28.05
C LEU A 189 -47.49 6.10 28.92
N ARG A 190 -46.88 4.99 28.50
CA ARG A 190 -46.64 3.82 29.34
C ARG A 190 -45.14 3.56 29.41
N ILE A 191 -44.60 3.48 30.61
CA ILE A 191 -43.17 3.33 30.87
C ILE A 191 -42.97 2.01 31.61
N SER A 192 -42.13 1.13 31.07
CA SER A 192 -41.63 -0.04 31.79
C SER A 192 -40.14 0.13 31.99
N PHE A 193 -39.67 0.16 33.23
CA PHE A 193 -38.29 0.48 33.54
C PHE A 193 -37.67 -0.44 34.58
N THR A 194 -36.34 -0.49 34.57
CA THR A 194 -35.51 -1.04 35.63
C THR A 194 -34.42 -0.04 35.95
N GLU A 195 -34.35 0.38 37.21
CA GLU A 195 -33.31 1.26 37.71
C GLU A 195 -32.46 0.50 38.73
N SER A 196 -31.14 0.61 38.61
CA SER A 196 -30.19 -0.01 39.52
C SER A 196 -29.15 1.00 39.99
N TYR A 197 -28.85 0.97 41.29
CA TYR A 197 -27.72 1.68 41.89
C TYR A 197 -26.72 0.66 42.44
N TYR A 198 -25.45 1.04 42.39
CA TYR A 198 -24.33 0.24 42.85
C TYR A 198 -23.59 1.03 43.92
N PHE A 199 -23.54 0.50 45.13
CA PHE A 199 -22.89 1.15 46.28
C PHE A 199 -21.71 0.33 46.79
N ASP A 200 -20.66 1.00 47.24
CA ASP A 200 -19.51 0.35 47.83
C ASP A 200 -19.90 -0.45 49.10
N PRO A 201 -19.51 -1.73 49.22
CA PRO A 201 -19.93 -2.57 50.34
C PRO A 201 -19.29 -2.17 51.68
N ILE A 202 -18.27 -1.30 51.69
CA ILE A 202 -17.57 -0.88 52.91
C ILE A 202 -18.10 0.47 53.40
N THR A 203 -18.26 1.43 52.48
CA THR A 203 -18.56 2.83 52.79
C THR A 203 -20.02 3.21 52.49
N GLY A 204 -20.72 2.44 51.68
CA GLY A 204 -22.08 2.75 51.24
C GLY A 204 -22.17 3.89 50.22
N TYR A 205 -21.05 4.41 49.72
CA TYR A 205 -21.03 5.46 48.69
C TYR A 205 -21.33 4.91 47.30
N PHE A 206 -21.90 5.76 46.46
CA PHE A 206 -22.18 5.48 45.06
C PHE A 206 -20.92 5.07 44.27
N VAL A 207 -21.09 4.07 43.41
CA VAL A 207 -20.08 3.61 42.45
C VAL A 207 -20.58 3.80 41.03
N ALA A 208 -21.82 3.37 40.76
CA ALA A 208 -22.44 3.45 39.45
C ALA A 208 -23.97 3.37 39.54
N SER A 209 -24.66 3.73 38.46
CA SER A 209 -26.08 3.50 38.22
C SER A 209 -26.29 2.97 36.81
N ALA A 210 -27.40 2.26 36.63
CA ALA A 210 -27.89 1.86 35.33
C ALA A 210 -29.42 1.97 35.33
N TYR A 211 -29.94 2.75 34.40
CA TYR A 211 -31.36 2.85 34.11
C TYR A 211 -31.63 2.34 32.70
N SER A 212 -32.72 1.60 32.54
CA SER A 212 -33.24 1.21 31.25
C SER A 212 -34.75 1.24 31.28
N ALA A 213 -35.36 1.87 30.29
CA ALA A 213 -36.80 1.93 30.11
C ALA A 213 -37.19 1.68 28.66
N TYR A 214 -38.39 1.11 28.50
CA TYR A 214 -39.13 1.06 27.26
C TYR A 214 -40.38 1.92 27.41
N VAL A 215 -40.54 2.88 26.53
CA VAL A 215 -41.61 3.88 26.59
C VAL A 215 -42.51 3.75 25.38
N VAL A 216 -43.81 3.61 25.61
CA VAL A 216 -44.85 3.55 24.57
C VAL A 216 -45.70 4.81 24.64
N THR A 217 -45.81 5.49 23.50
CA THR A 217 -46.58 6.73 23.33
C THR A 217 -47.77 6.50 22.39
N SER A 218 -48.60 7.53 22.16
CA SER A 218 -49.66 7.47 21.15
C SER A 218 -49.17 7.52 19.70
N VAL A 219 -47.94 7.96 19.47
CA VAL A 219 -47.36 8.21 18.14
C VAL A 219 -46.20 7.28 17.77
N GLY A 220 -45.68 6.51 18.72
CA GLY A 220 -44.54 5.61 18.55
C GLY A 220 -43.99 5.10 19.87
N ASP A 221 -42.82 4.46 19.84
CA ASP A 221 -42.12 3.98 21.03
C ASP A 221 -40.60 4.17 20.93
N PHE A 222 -39.94 4.14 22.08
CA PHE A 222 -38.50 4.31 22.20
C PHE A 222 -37.92 3.59 23.41
N GLU A 223 -36.62 3.31 23.34
CA GLU A 223 -35.79 2.85 24.45
C GLU A 223 -35.03 4.02 25.06
N TRP A 224 -34.93 4.05 26.38
CA TRP A 224 -34.18 5.06 27.12
C TRP A 224 -33.22 4.36 28.08
N THR A 225 -31.93 4.67 27.97
CA THR A 225 -30.88 4.17 28.84
C THR A 225 -30.09 5.30 29.48
N GLU A 226 -29.70 5.15 30.74
CA GLU A 226 -28.74 6.03 31.40
C GLU A 226 -27.72 5.18 32.16
N LEU A 227 -26.45 5.53 32.02
CA LEU A 227 -25.34 4.94 32.77
C LEU A 227 -24.63 6.03 33.56
N GLY A 228 -24.63 5.91 34.88
CA GLY A 228 -23.85 6.75 35.78
C GLY A 228 -22.65 6.01 36.33
N ALA A 229 -21.48 6.64 36.40
CA ALA A 229 -20.30 6.05 37.01
C ALA A 229 -19.41 7.09 37.69
N VAL A 230 -18.90 6.76 38.87
CA VAL A 230 -17.91 7.59 39.56
C VAL A 230 -16.59 7.60 38.79
N GLN A 231 -16.04 8.79 38.57
CA GLN A 231 -14.79 9.02 37.84
C GLN A 231 -13.67 9.44 38.79
N GLU A 232 -13.99 10.31 39.75
CA GLU A 232 -13.07 10.77 40.78
C GLU A 232 -13.74 10.67 42.14
N HIS A 233 -13.00 10.29 43.16
CA HIS A 233 -13.54 10.13 44.51
C HIS A 233 -12.43 10.24 45.56
N SER A 234 -12.77 10.87 46.68
CA SER A 234 -11.89 11.01 47.85
C SER A 234 -12.02 9.85 48.85
N TYR A 235 -13.15 9.13 48.83
CA TYR A 235 -13.41 7.98 49.68
C TYR A 235 -12.84 6.68 49.10
N PRO A 236 -12.49 5.68 49.92
CA PRO A 236 -12.02 4.39 49.43
C PRO A 236 -13.17 3.59 48.84
N LEU A 237 -12.94 3.00 47.65
CA LEU A 237 -13.83 2.05 47.00
C LEU A 237 -13.17 0.65 46.94
N GLU A 238 -13.94 -0.42 47.17
CA GLU A 238 -13.42 -1.79 47.10
C GLU A 238 -13.17 -2.21 45.65
N ALA A 239 -11.91 -2.14 45.21
CA ALA A 239 -11.50 -2.57 43.88
C ALA A 239 -11.66 -4.09 43.67
N ASP A 240 -12.28 -4.51 42.57
CA ASP A 240 -12.22 -5.89 42.10
C ASP A 240 -10.96 -6.10 41.24
N MET A 241 -9.86 -6.42 41.90
CA MET A 241 -8.57 -6.62 41.22
C MET A 241 -8.60 -7.77 40.22
N ALA A 242 -9.37 -8.83 40.46
CA ALA A 242 -9.44 -9.98 39.55
C ALA A 242 -10.10 -9.57 38.23
N ALA A 243 -11.23 -8.87 38.30
CA ALA A 243 -11.93 -8.35 37.13
C ALA A 243 -11.10 -7.32 36.35
N ARG A 244 -10.38 -6.43 37.06
CA ARG A 244 -9.42 -5.49 36.45
C ARG A 244 -8.34 -6.22 35.65
N TYR A 245 -7.70 -7.24 36.24
CA TYR A 245 -6.67 -8.02 35.56
C TYR A 245 -7.19 -8.76 34.33
N GLN A 246 -8.39 -9.34 34.40
CA GLN A 246 -9.01 -10.02 33.26
C GLN A 246 -9.21 -9.06 32.08
N ARG A 247 -9.76 -7.86 32.31
CA ARG A 247 -9.91 -6.85 31.25
C ARG A 247 -8.57 -6.42 30.66
N ILE A 248 -7.56 -6.15 31.49
CA ILE A 248 -6.21 -5.77 31.01
C ILE A 248 -5.64 -6.85 30.07
N VAL A 249 -5.76 -8.14 30.44
CA VAL A 249 -5.28 -9.25 29.60
C VAL A 249 -6.01 -9.31 28.27
N ILE A 250 -7.33 -9.11 28.27
CA ILE A 250 -8.13 -9.10 27.03
C ILE A 250 -7.69 -7.95 26.12
N TYR A 251 -7.59 -6.72 26.63
CA TYR A 251 -7.16 -5.57 25.84
C TYR A 251 -5.74 -5.76 25.28
N LEU A 252 -4.81 -6.27 26.09
CA LEU A 252 -3.46 -6.58 25.63
C LEU A 252 -3.45 -7.66 24.54
N GLY A 253 -4.28 -8.71 24.69
CA GLY A 253 -4.43 -9.76 23.70
C GLY A 253 -4.93 -9.23 22.35
N VAL A 254 -5.96 -8.38 22.36
CA VAL A 254 -6.54 -7.77 21.16
C VAL A 254 -5.53 -6.85 20.46
N VAL A 255 -4.75 -6.06 21.21
CA VAL A 255 -3.76 -5.14 20.63
C VAL A 255 -2.51 -5.87 20.12
N CYS A 256 -2.03 -6.90 20.83
CA CYS A 256 -0.76 -7.56 20.50
C CYS A 256 -0.89 -8.61 19.39
N SER A 257 -2.05 -9.26 19.25
CA SER A 257 -2.24 -10.36 18.29
C SER A 257 -2.02 -9.94 16.82
N PRO A 258 -2.55 -8.80 16.34
CA PRO A 258 -2.30 -8.33 14.98
C PRO A 258 -0.82 -8.07 14.71
N VAL A 259 -0.10 -7.50 15.67
CA VAL A 259 1.34 -7.19 15.54
C VAL A 259 2.14 -8.48 15.39
N VAL A 260 1.86 -9.50 16.19
CA VAL A 260 2.52 -10.81 16.10
C VAL A 260 2.26 -11.48 14.76
N LEU A 261 1.01 -11.44 14.28
CA LEU A 261 0.63 -11.99 12.97
C LEU A 261 1.34 -11.27 11.82
N ILE A 262 1.40 -9.94 11.85
CA ILE A 262 2.10 -9.14 10.84
C ILE A 262 3.59 -9.45 10.83
N VAL A 263 4.24 -9.49 12.00
CA VAL A 263 5.67 -9.83 12.11
C VAL A 263 5.93 -11.26 11.64
N GLY A 264 5.05 -12.21 11.99
CA GLY A 264 5.10 -13.59 11.52
C GLY A 264 5.00 -13.69 10.00
N ALA A 265 4.04 -12.99 9.40
CA ALA A 265 3.84 -12.93 7.95
C ALA A 265 5.06 -12.34 7.22
N ILE A 266 5.63 -11.23 7.73
CA ILE A 266 6.83 -10.61 7.14
C ILE A 266 8.02 -11.59 7.18
N LYS A 267 8.24 -12.28 8.31
CA LYS A 267 9.32 -13.27 8.43
C LYS A 267 9.12 -14.44 7.48
N TYR A 268 7.89 -14.95 7.39
CA TYR A 268 7.54 -16.03 6.48
C TYR A 268 7.77 -15.65 5.01
N SER A 269 7.27 -14.49 4.59
CA SER A 269 7.47 -13.97 3.22
C SER A 269 8.96 -13.82 2.89
N LYS A 270 9.76 -13.24 3.79
CA LYS A 270 11.21 -13.13 3.59
C LYS A 270 11.90 -14.49 3.47
N ALA A 271 11.50 -15.48 4.26
CA ALA A 271 12.05 -16.84 4.16
C ALA A 271 11.67 -17.51 2.84
N ARG A 272 10.44 -17.33 2.37
CA ARG A 272 9.99 -17.79 1.05
C ARG A 272 10.79 -17.15 -0.08
N TRP A 273 10.92 -15.83 -0.09
CA TRP A 273 11.67 -15.10 -1.13
C TRP A 273 13.13 -15.52 -1.18
N ARG A 274 13.78 -15.75 -0.03
CA ARG A 274 15.16 -16.29 0.00
C ARG A 274 15.27 -17.64 -0.71
N LYS A 275 14.31 -18.55 -0.48
CA LYS A 275 14.28 -19.85 -1.16
C LYS A 275 14.13 -19.71 -2.68
N GLU A 276 13.34 -18.74 -3.14
CA GLU A 276 13.17 -18.45 -4.57
C GLU A 276 14.50 -17.95 -5.17
N VAL A 277 15.18 -17.02 -4.51
CA VAL A 277 16.52 -16.55 -4.96
C VAL A 277 17.56 -17.68 -4.94
N ASP A 278 17.60 -18.49 -3.87
CA ASP A 278 18.54 -19.60 -3.75
C ASP A 278 18.29 -20.64 -4.85
N ARG A 279 17.02 -20.93 -5.18
CA ARG A 279 16.65 -21.78 -6.32
C ARG A 279 17.12 -21.18 -7.65
N ALA A 280 16.89 -19.89 -7.88
CA ALA A 280 17.33 -19.22 -9.11
C ALA A 280 18.85 -19.29 -9.26
N LEU A 281 19.62 -19.08 -8.17
CA LEU A 281 21.07 -19.26 -8.17
C LEU A 281 21.50 -20.69 -8.48
N ASP A 282 20.83 -21.69 -7.91
CA ASP A 282 21.14 -23.10 -8.16
C ASP A 282 20.87 -23.50 -9.62
N ILE A 283 19.84 -22.94 -10.24
CA ILE A 283 19.53 -23.08 -11.67
C ILE A 283 20.63 -22.41 -12.51
N ILE A 284 20.91 -21.13 -12.26
CA ILE A 284 21.88 -20.35 -13.04
C ILE A 284 23.29 -20.93 -12.96
N SER A 285 23.66 -21.50 -11.80
CA SER A 285 24.95 -22.15 -11.60
C SER A 285 25.02 -23.61 -12.05
N GLY A 286 23.94 -24.17 -12.61
CA GLY A 286 23.86 -25.56 -13.07
C GLY A 286 23.95 -26.60 -11.95
N ARG A 287 23.71 -26.21 -10.68
CA ARG A 287 23.77 -27.12 -9.51
C ARG A 287 22.54 -28.01 -9.38
N VAL A 288 21.42 -27.57 -9.93
CA VAL A 288 20.16 -28.33 -9.91
C VAL A 288 19.70 -28.56 -11.35
N PRO A 289 19.43 -29.82 -11.74
CA PRO A 289 18.81 -30.11 -13.03
C PRO A 289 17.39 -29.55 -13.04
N VAL A 290 17.08 -28.78 -14.09
CA VAL A 290 15.71 -28.31 -14.31
C VAL A 290 14.84 -29.49 -14.76
N PRO A 291 13.65 -29.69 -14.18
CA PRO A 291 12.65 -30.59 -14.75
C PRO A 291 12.40 -30.25 -16.22
N ALA A 292 12.24 -31.27 -17.07
CA ALA A 292 11.75 -31.04 -18.43
C ALA A 292 10.41 -30.28 -18.36
N PRO A 293 10.15 -29.31 -19.26
CA PRO A 293 8.89 -28.56 -19.27
C PRO A 293 7.72 -29.56 -19.32
N ASP A 294 6.67 -29.29 -18.55
CA ASP A 294 5.49 -30.16 -18.53
C ASP A 294 4.91 -30.24 -19.94
N LYS A 295 4.52 -31.43 -20.40
CA LYS A 295 4.02 -31.63 -21.78
C LYS A 295 2.70 -30.90 -22.03
N THR A 296 2.05 -30.39 -20.97
CA THR A 296 0.86 -29.54 -21.04
C THR A 296 1.18 -28.03 -21.10
N SER A 297 2.42 -27.60 -20.81
CA SER A 297 2.87 -26.22 -20.99
C SER A 297 3.50 -26.07 -22.37
N VAL A 298 2.67 -25.83 -23.39
CA VAL A 298 3.18 -25.37 -24.69
C VAL A 298 3.84 -24.01 -24.44
N ALA A 299 5.15 -23.89 -24.68
CA ALA A 299 5.79 -22.59 -24.74
C ALA A 299 5.03 -21.77 -25.80
N PRO A 300 4.42 -20.62 -25.44
CA PRO A 300 3.55 -19.92 -26.40
C PRO A 300 4.33 -19.48 -27.65
N THR A 301 5.65 -19.24 -27.52
CA THR A 301 6.54 -18.79 -28.58
C THR A 301 7.24 -19.98 -29.26
N LEU A 302 6.85 -20.31 -30.50
CA LEU A 302 7.55 -21.23 -31.41
C LEU A 302 8.71 -20.55 -32.16
N TRP A 303 8.93 -19.26 -31.93
CA TRP A 303 10.00 -18.49 -32.57
C TRP A 303 11.24 -18.44 -31.75
N ASP A 304 12.33 -18.70 -32.47
CA ASP A 304 13.68 -18.53 -32.00
C ASP A 304 14.29 -17.32 -32.74
N PRO A 305 14.61 -16.22 -32.03
CA PRO A 305 15.21 -15.03 -32.62
C PRO A 305 16.57 -15.29 -33.28
N LEU A 306 17.25 -16.40 -32.96
CA LEU A 306 18.52 -16.77 -33.58
C LEU A 306 18.39 -17.44 -34.94
N THR A 307 17.18 -17.75 -35.43
CA THR A 307 17.00 -18.26 -36.81
C THR A 307 17.30 -17.18 -37.86
N LEU A 308 17.15 -15.90 -37.50
CA LEU A 308 17.59 -14.77 -38.31
C LEU A 308 18.93 -14.24 -37.81
N ASP A 309 19.97 -14.33 -38.65
CA ASP A 309 21.19 -13.56 -38.43
C ASP A 309 20.94 -12.09 -38.79
N TYR A 310 21.21 -11.17 -37.88
CA TYR A 310 21.06 -9.73 -38.11
C TYR A 310 21.87 -9.26 -39.33
N SER A 311 23.00 -9.92 -39.65
CA SER A 311 23.81 -9.57 -40.81
C SER A 311 23.05 -9.76 -42.13
N SER A 312 22.17 -10.76 -42.19
CA SER A 312 21.30 -11.04 -43.36
C SER A 312 20.24 -9.97 -43.59
N LEU A 313 19.88 -9.19 -42.56
CA LEU A 313 19.02 -8.01 -42.67
C LEU A 313 19.75 -6.85 -43.34
N LEU A 314 21.08 -6.79 -43.24
CA LEU A 314 21.92 -5.69 -43.74
C LEU A 314 22.48 -5.95 -45.15
N GLU A 315 22.30 -7.15 -45.70
CA GLU A 315 22.70 -7.50 -47.06
C GLU A 315 21.92 -6.71 -48.11
N ASN A 316 22.53 -6.51 -49.29
CA ASN A 316 21.91 -5.87 -50.46
C ASN A 316 21.24 -4.54 -50.08
N PRO A 317 22.00 -3.54 -49.59
CA PRO A 317 21.45 -2.24 -49.28
C PRO A 317 20.82 -1.61 -50.55
N PRO A 318 19.76 -0.82 -50.38
CA PRO A 318 19.01 -0.24 -51.48
C PRO A 318 19.92 0.63 -52.35
N ALA A 319 19.81 0.45 -53.67
CA ALA A 319 20.60 1.17 -54.67
C ALA A 319 19.93 2.49 -55.08
N THR A 320 18.60 2.56 -54.95
CA THR A 320 17.82 3.79 -55.19
C THR A 320 17.12 4.26 -53.90
N GLN A 321 15.94 4.87 -54.01
CA GLN A 321 15.23 5.46 -52.87
C GLN A 321 14.63 4.35 -51.98
N PRO A 322 15.13 4.17 -50.74
CA PRO A 322 14.58 3.17 -49.85
C PRO A 322 13.17 3.51 -49.35
N LEU A 323 12.45 2.47 -48.96
CA LEU A 323 11.13 2.51 -48.35
C LEU A 323 11.21 2.20 -46.85
N ASP A 324 10.30 2.81 -46.10
CA ASP A 324 10.22 2.73 -44.65
C ASP A 324 8.77 2.70 -44.18
N LEU A 325 8.54 2.22 -42.96
CA LEU A 325 7.26 2.34 -42.29
C LEU A 325 7.00 3.82 -41.93
N ALA A 326 5.75 4.25 -42.12
CA ALA A 326 5.29 5.57 -41.72
C ALA A 326 5.53 5.80 -40.22
N PRO A 327 5.76 7.05 -39.79
CA PRO A 327 5.85 7.36 -38.37
C PRO A 327 4.62 6.88 -37.58
N GLY A 328 4.85 6.36 -36.37
CA GLY A 328 3.78 5.79 -35.54
C GLY A 328 3.26 4.43 -35.99
N VAL A 329 3.87 3.82 -37.02
CA VAL A 329 3.56 2.45 -37.47
C VAL A 329 4.61 1.48 -36.94
N PHE A 330 4.16 0.43 -36.26
CA PHE A 330 5.03 -0.55 -35.61
C PHE A 330 4.71 -1.97 -36.07
N VAL A 331 5.75 -2.77 -36.28
CA VAL A 331 5.64 -4.23 -36.31
C VAL A 331 5.69 -4.73 -34.87
N VAL A 332 4.68 -5.50 -34.48
CA VAL A 332 4.53 -6.06 -33.15
C VAL A 332 4.63 -7.56 -33.25
N THR A 333 5.55 -8.14 -32.49
CA THR A 333 5.70 -9.59 -32.41
C THR A 333 5.16 -10.05 -31.07
N GLU A 334 4.19 -10.97 -31.11
CA GLU A 334 3.48 -11.46 -29.94
C GLU A 334 3.89 -12.87 -29.52
N PRO A 335 3.64 -13.23 -28.25
CA PRO A 335 4.00 -14.53 -27.70
C PRO A 335 3.43 -15.74 -28.43
N ASP A 336 2.23 -15.67 -28.98
CA ASP A 336 1.60 -16.79 -29.70
C ASP A 336 2.02 -16.92 -31.16
N ASN A 337 3.14 -16.27 -31.51
CA ASN A 337 3.71 -16.20 -32.85
C ASN A 337 2.95 -15.35 -33.86
N ARG A 338 1.99 -14.54 -33.40
CA ARG A 338 1.39 -13.52 -34.25
C ARG A 338 2.38 -12.37 -34.45
N VAL A 339 2.53 -11.96 -35.69
CA VAL A 339 3.16 -10.70 -36.08
C VAL A 339 2.04 -9.80 -36.54
N VAL A 340 1.97 -8.57 -36.04
CA VAL A 340 0.88 -7.62 -36.30
C VAL A 340 1.46 -6.26 -36.65
N VAL A 341 0.86 -5.52 -37.57
CA VAL A 341 1.22 -4.13 -37.84
C VAL A 341 0.18 -3.18 -37.24
N VAL A 342 0.65 -2.21 -36.45
CA VAL A 342 -0.19 -1.27 -35.71
C VAL A 342 0.13 0.15 -36.11
N ALA A 343 -0.89 0.93 -36.47
CA ALA A 343 -0.77 2.37 -36.74
C ALA A 343 -1.28 3.18 -35.52
N THR A 344 -0.37 3.52 -34.62
CA THR A 344 -0.70 4.11 -33.30
C THR A 344 -1.36 5.49 -33.38
N GLN A 345 -1.12 6.26 -34.44
CA GLN A 345 -1.70 7.59 -34.64
C GLN A 345 -3.15 7.56 -35.13
N GLN A 346 -3.48 6.53 -35.91
CA GLN A 346 -4.84 6.36 -36.41
C GLN A 346 -5.72 5.61 -35.40
N GLU A 347 -5.15 5.20 -34.26
CA GLU A 347 -5.77 4.33 -33.26
C GLU A 347 -6.37 3.05 -33.89
N LYS A 348 -5.78 2.60 -35.01
CA LYS A 348 -6.26 1.51 -35.85
C LYS A 348 -5.21 0.40 -35.90
N ARG A 349 -5.70 -0.84 -35.93
CA ARG A 349 -4.92 -2.01 -36.35
C ARG A 349 -5.11 -2.23 -37.85
N LEU A 350 -4.11 -2.79 -38.51
CA LEU A 350 -4.31 -3.34 -39.85
C LEU A 350 -4.82 -4.77 -39.68
N GLU A 351 -6.08 -5.00 -40.05
CA GLU A 351 -6.80 -6.25 -39.73
C GLU A 351 -6.25 -7.49 -40.44
N ASN A 352 -5.36 -7.33 -41.42
CA ASN A 352 -5.02 -8.35 -42.43
C ASN A 352 -3.53 -8.77 -42.48
N VAL A 353 -2.75 -8.54 -41.44
CA VAL A 353 -1.34 -8.98 -41.41
C VAL A 353 -1.14 -9.94 -40.24
N VAL A 354 -1.72 -11.14 -40.30
CA VAL A 354 -1.30 -12.28 -39.46
C VAL A 354 -0.57 -13.24 -40.40
N LEU A 355 0.72 -13.46 -40.16
CA LEU A 355 1.64 -14.04 -41.13
C LEU A 355 1.84 -15.54 -40.88
N GLU A 356 1.53 -16.38 -41.88
CA GLU A 356 1.66 -17.84 -41.79
C GLU A 356 3.11 -18.36 -42.01
N PHE A 357 4.04 -17.54 -42.51
CA PHE A 357 5.45 -17.90 -42.80
C PHE A 357 6.47 -16.97 -42.11
N ARG A 358 6.70 -17.20 -40.81
CA ARG A 358 7.32 -16.22 -39.91
C ARG A 358 8.70 -15.71 -40.33
N ASP A 359 9.68 -16.56 -40.62
CA ASP A 359 11.08 -16.11 -40.76
C ASP A 359 11.31 -15.21 -41.98
N GLU A 360 10.82 -15.62 -43.15
CA GLU A 360 10.95 -14.82 -44.37
C GLU A 360 10.11 -13.55 -44.28
N THR A 361 8.90 -13.62 -43.71
CA THR A 361 8.10 -12.41 -43.57
C THR A 361 8.66 -11.45 -42.52
N LEU A 362 9.18 -11.95 -41.40
CA LEU A 362 9.90 -11.13 -40.42
C LEU A 362 11.13 -10.48 -41.05
N ARG A 363 11.88 -11.20 -41.87
CA ARG A 363 13.02 -10.62 -42.61
C ARG A 363 12.57 -9.43 -43.46
N VAL A 364 11.52 -9.58 -44.25
CA VAL A 364 11.00 -8.51 -45.12
C VAL A 364 10.47 -7.33 -44.29
N LEU A 365 9.70 -7.59 -43.22
CA LEU A 365 9.16 -6.55 -42.36
C LEU A 365 10.23 -5.82 -41.56
N TYR A 366 11.24 -6.52 -41.05
CA TYR A 366 12.37 -5.91 -40.36
C TYR A 366 13.19 -5.07 -41.33
N ARG A 367 13.46 -5.56 -42.54
CA ARG A 367 14.13 -4.75 -43.59
C ARG A 367 13.33 -3.51 -43.95
N LEU A 368 12.00 -3.61 -44.05
CA LEU A 368 11.13 -2.46 -44.25
C LEU A 368 11.20 -1.48 -43.08
N ALA A 369 11.11 -1.97 -41.83
CA ALA A 369 11.20 -1.16 -40.61
C ALA A 369 12.58 -0.52 -40.38
N LEU A 370 13.63 -1.04 -41.03
CA LEU A 370 15.00 -0.53 -41.03
C LEU A 370 15.27 0.45 -42.18
N GLY A 371 14.32 0.68 -43.09
CA GLY A 371 14.53 1.52 -44.26
C GLY A 371 15.42 0.87 -45.33
N LEU A 372 15.41 -0.46 -45.45
CA LEU A 372 16.28 -1.23 -46.36
C LEU A 372 15.56 -1.87 -47.54
N LEU A 373 14.24 -1.71 -47.64
CA LEU A 373 13.45 -2.26 -48.75
C LEU A 373 13.40 -1.26 -49.92
N GLU A 374 13.46 -1.74 -51.17
CA GLU A 374 13.37 -0.89 -52.37
C GLU A 374 12.18 -1.33 -53.24
N SER A 375 11.48 -0.35 -53.82
CA SER A 375 10.36 -0.62 -54.73
C SER A 375 10.80 -1.42 -55.96
N GLY A 376 9.97 -2.36 -56.40
CA GLY A 376 10.26 -3.22 -57.56
C GLY A 376 11.25 -4.36 -57.31
N THR A 377 11.74 -4.52 -56.08
CA THR A 377 12.48 -5.73 -55.67
C THR A 377 11.53 -6.93 -55.49
N LEU A 378 12.06 -8.15 -55.59
CA LEU A 378 11.27 -9.37 -55.38
C LEU A 378 10.64 -9.41 -53.97
N GLU A 379 11.37 -8.93 -52.96
CA GLU A 379 10.88 -8.83 -51.57
C GLU A 379 9.68 -7.87 -51.47
N TYR A 380 9.77 -6.71 -52.12
CA TYR A 380 8.69 -5.74 -52.16
C TYR A 380 7.46 -6.24 -52.92
N GLU A 381 7.64 -6.84 -54.11
CA GLU A 381 6.51 -7.36 -54.88
C GLU A 381 5.80 -8.51 -54.17
N ARG A 382 6.54 -9.36 -53.42
CA ARG A 382 5.94 -10.37 -52.54
C ARG A 382 5.15 -9.73 -51.40
N LEU A 383 5.73 -8.74 -50.71
CA LEU A 383 5.04 -8.03 -49.63
C LEU A 383 3.73 -7.41 -50.13
N LYS A 384 3.75 -6.81 -51.32
CA LYS A 384 2.60 -6.21 -51.98
C LYS A 384 1.52 -7.22 -52.37
N GLU A 385 1.92 -8.41 -52.84
CA GLU A 385 0.98 -9.49 -53.18
C GLU A 385 0.27 -10.03 -51.92
N ILE A 386 1.01 -10.20 -50.83
CA ILE A 386 0.50 -10.82 -49.61
C ILE A 386 -0.23 -9.79 -48.72
N HIS A 387 0.24 -8.53 -48.67
CA HIS A 387 -0.29 -7.46 -47.81
C HIS A 387 -0.42 -6.11 -48.55
N PRO A 388 -1.37 -5.98 -49.49
CA PRO A 388 -1.58 -4.71 -50.21
C PRO A 388 -1.97 -3.56 -49.27
N ASP A 389 -2.70 -3.83 -48.18
CA ASP A 389 -3.13 -2.82 -47.21
C ASP A 389 -1.96 -2.17 -46.45
N LEU A 390 -0.83 -2.89 -46.29
CA LEU A 390 0.35 -2.35 -45.61
C LEU A 390 0.99 -1.21 -46.42
N LEU A 391 0.82 -1.20 -47.74
CA LEU A 391 1.44 -0.22 -48.62
C LEU A 391 0.92 1.20 -48.40
N GLU A 392 -0.26 1.38 -47.79
CA GLU A 392 -0.76 2.70 -47.37
C GLU A 392 0.13 3.34 -46.29
N TYR A 393 0.92 2.52 -45.59
CA TYR A 393 1.78 2.90 -44.46
C TYR A 393 3.26 2.76 -44.81
N VAL A 394 3.58 2.57 -46.08
CA VAL A 394 4.95 2.53 -46.59
C VAL A 394 5.23 3.82 -47.34
N HIS A 395 6.29 4.51 -46.94
CA HIS A 395 6.71 5.75 -47.57
C HIS A 395 8.18 5.69 -47.95
N PRO A 396 8.63 6.51 -48.91
CA PRO A 396 10.06 6.71 -49.10
C PRO A 396 10.70 7.17 -47.78
N VAL A 397 11.88 6.64 -47.45
CA VAL A 397 12.68 7.10 -46.30
C VAL A 397 12.80 8.62 -46.41
N ALA A 398 12.27 9.32 -45.42
CA ALA A 398 12.40 10.76 -45.33
C ALA A 398 13.86 11.13 -45.04
N GLU A 399 14.30 12.35 -45.41
CA GLU A 399 15.65 12.81 -45.08
C GLU A 399 15.92 12.71 -43.56
N PRO A 400 17.18 12.53 -43.13
CA PRO A 400 17.52 12.36 -41.72
C PRO A 400 16.95 13.51 -40.87
N GLY A 401 15.91 13.24 -40.07
CA GLY A 401 15.26 14.25 -39.22
C GLY A 401 13.73 14.34 -39.33
N ALA A 402 13.06 13.58 -40.19
CA ALA A 402 11.60 13.45 -40.13
C ALA A 402 11.17 12.55 -38.96
N ARG A 403 10.90 13.19 -37.83
CA ARG A 403 10.29 12.61 -36.65
C ARG A 403 8.81 12.98 -36.63
N ASP A 404 7.99 12.12 -36.04
CA ASP A 404 6.64 12.47 -35.69
C ASP A 404 6.59 12.83 -34.22
N ASP A 405 6.67 14.13 -33.97
CA ASP A 405 6.82 14.73 -32.65
C ASP A 405 5.65 14.39 -31.71
N LEU A 406 4.46 14.09 -32.25
CA LEU A 406 3.21 13.97 -31.48
C LEU A 406 3.18 12.82 -30.47
N VAL A 407 3.85 11.70 -30.75
CA VAL A 407 3.69 10.48 -29.92
C VAL A 407 4.62 10.46 -28.72
N TYR A 408 5.84 11.00 -28.87
CA TYR A 408 6.85 10.99 -27.82
C TYR A 408 6.87 12.26 -26.97
N GLU A 409 6.37 13.40 -27.47
CA GLU A 409 6.20 14.63 -26.68
C GLU A 409 5.41 14.41 -25.38
N LYS A 410 4.39 13.54 -25.39
CA LYS A 410 3.61 13.25 -24.16
C LYS A 410 4.40 12.50 -23.07
N PHE A 411 5.52 11.89 -23.43
CA PHE A 411 6.42 11.17 -22.51
C PHE A 411 7.64 12.01 -22.10
N MET A 412 7.68 13.26 -22.58
CA MET A 412 8.63 14.29 -22.19
C MET A 412 8.03 15.04 -21.00
N SER A 413 8.51 14.79 -19.78
CA SER A 413 8.09 15.56 -18.60
C SER A 413 9.27 16.17 -17.87
N ALA A 414 9.28 17.50 -17.76
CA ALA A 414 10.26 18.24 -16.96
C ALA A 414 10.18 17.82 -15.47
N GLU A 415 9.00 17.46 -14.97
CA GLU A 415 8.83 16.88 -13.63
C GLU A 415 8.79 15.35 -13.68
N PHE A 416 9.93 14.69 -13.91
CA PHE A 416 10.04 13.25 -13.66
C PHE A 416 9.72 12.98 -12.17
N LYS A 417 8.78 12.08 -11.84
CA LYS A 417 8.44 11.76 -10.43
C LYS A 417 9.67 11.33 -9.60
N GLY A 418 10.69 10.74 -10.23
CA GLY A 418 12.00 10.47 -9.61
C GLY A 418 12.85 11.72 -9.35
N ALA A 419 12.77 12.73 -10.23
CA ALA A 419 13.44 14.03 -10.03
C ALA A 419 12.87 14.79 -8.83
N ARG A 420 11.59 14.59 -8.46
CA ARG A 420 10.97 15.15 -7.23
C ARG A 420 11.64 14.66 -5.95
N LEU A 421 12.09 13.40 -5.90
CA LEU A 421 12.81 12.83 -4.73
C LEU A 421 14.24 13.37 -4.60
N LEU A 422 14.90 13.66 -5.72
CA LEU A 422 16.21 14.33 -5.75
C LEU A 422 16.11 15.85 -5.51
N ALA A 423 15.08 16.50 -6.05
CA ALA A 423 14.77 17.91 -5.83
C ALA A 423 14.36 18.24 -4.39
N GLY A 424 13.94 17.24 -3.61
CA GLY A 424 13.73 17.37 -2.16
C GLY A 424 15.04 17.54 -1.36
N ARG A 425 16.21 17.28 -1.96
CA ARG A 425 17.54 17.41 -1.31
C ARG A 425 18.44 18.48 -1.92
N VAL A 426 18.12 18.99 -3.11
CA VAL A 426 18.76 20.19 -3.66
C VAL A 426 18.02 21.40 -3.09
N LYS A 427 18.70 22.26 -2.32
CA LYS A 427 18.12 23.53 -1.85
C LYS A 427 17.44 24.23 -3.03
N ARG A 428 16.18 24.70 -2.87
CA ARG A 428 15.48 25.52 -3.87
C ARG A 428 16.45 26.56 -4.46
N GLY A 429 16.65 26.56 -5.78
CA GLY A 429 17.56 27.48 -6.46
C GLY A 429 18.08 26.98 -7.82
N LYS A 430 18.99 27.79 -8.40
CA LYS A 430 19.54 27.69 -9.77
C LYS A 430 20.01 26.29 -10.20
N MET A 431 20.62 25.51 -9.31
CA MET A 431 21.11 24.14 -9.63
C MET A 431 19.99 23.16 -9.99
N ARG A 432 18.79 23.33 -9.43
CA ARG A 432 17.65 22.47 -9.80
C ARG A 432 17.16 22.79 -11.20
N ASP A 433 17.09 24.08 -11.53
CA ASP A 433 16.62 24.53 -12.84
C ASP A 433 17.63 24.14 -13.94
N GLU A 434 18.94 24.25 -13.65
CA GLU A 434 20.02 23.75 -14.51
C GLU A 434 19.92 22.22 -14.72
N PHE A 435 19.66 21.45 -13.65
CA PHE A 435 19.45 19.99 -13.73
C PHE A 435 18.25 19.63 -14.62
N LEU A 436 17.12 20.33 -14.47
CA LEU A 436 15.92 20.07 -15.26
C LEU A 436 16.13 20.41 -16.73
N GLN A 437 16.77 21.55 -17.02
CA GLN A 437 17.12 21.95 -18.40
C GLN A 437 18.04 20.93 -19.09
N GLU A 438 19.01 20.38 -18.36
CA GLU A 438 19.89 19.33 -18.87
C GLU A 438 19.10 18.06 -19.23
N VAL A 439 18.20 17.61 -18.34
CA VAL A 439 17.38 16.42 -18.58
C VAL A 439 16.42 16.63 -19.75
N ASP A 440 15.76 17.79 -19.84
CA ASP A 440 14.86 18.12 -20.95
C ASP A 440 15.59 18.12 -22.30
N ALA A 441 16.81 18.68 -22.34
CA ALA A 441 17.63 18.67 -23.56
C ALA A 441 17.99 17.24 -24.00
N LEU A 442 18.42 16.39 -23.05
CA LEU A 442 18.75 15.00 -23.33
C LEU A 442 17.52 14.17 -23.70
N ALA A 443 16.35 14.46 -23.12
CA ALA A 443 15.12 13.74 -23.39
C ALA A 443 14.65 13.96 -24.85
N ASN A 444 14.89 15.14 -25.42
CA ASN A 444 14.55 15.41 -26.83
C ASN A 444 15.41 14.56 -27.77
N GLU A 445 16.72 14.48 -27.51
CA GLU A 445 17.59 13.58 -28.28
C GLU A 445 17.21 12.11 -28.07
N SER A 446 16.80 11.74 -26.85
CA SER A 446 16.34 10.38 -26.54
C SER A 446 15.07 10.03 -27.31
N ALA A 447 14.12 10.96 -27.43
CA ALA A 447 12.91 10.78 -28.23
C ALA A 447 13.26 10.53 -29.71
N ASP A 448 14.22 11.27 -30.27
CA ASP A 448 14.66 11.09 -31.66
C ASP A 448 15.27 9.72 -31.93
N ILE A 449 16.03 9.19 -30.96
CA ILE A 449 16.63 7.85 -31.06
C ILE A 449 15.54 6.79 -30.95
N LEU A 450 14.68 6.89 -29.94
CA LEU A 450 13.61 5.93 -29.69
C LEU A 450 12.59 5.89 -30.84
N ALA A 451 12.34 7.00 -31.51
CA ALA A 451 11.48 7.06 -32.69
C ALA A 451 12.04 6.29 -33.91
N ARG A 452 13.33 5.94 -33.93
CA ARG A 452 13.92 5.07 -34.97
C ARG A 452 13.54 3.61 -34.78
N ARG A 453 13.09 3.21 -33.59
CA ARG A 453 12.56 1.87 -33.35
C ARG A 453 11.13 1.78 -33.90
N LYS A 454 10.91 0.83 -34.80
CA LYS A 454 9.62 0.54 -35.43
C LYS A 454 9.16 -0.89 -35.23
N VAL A 455 9.87 -1.63 -34.38
CA VAL A 455 9.54 -3.01 -34.00
C VAL A 455 9.51 -3.12 -32.48
N LEU A 456 8.46 -3.77 -31.96
CA LEU A 456 8.31 -4.17 -30.57
C LEU A 456 8.10 -5.68 -30.53
N ASP A 457 9.04 -6.42 -29.94
CA ASP A 457 8.93 -7.86 -29.76
C ASP A 457 8.62 -8.23 -28.31
N TYR A 458 7.33 -8.38 -28.00
CA TYR A 458 6.86 -8.80 -26.68
C TYR A 458 7.14 -10.28 -26.39
N SER A 459 7.50 -11.08 -27.39
CA SER A 459 7.97 -12.45 -27.15
C SER A 459 9.33 -12.47 -26.44
N LEU A 460 10.11 -11.40 -26.59
CA LEU A 460 11.41 -11.19 -25.95
C LEU A 460 11.34 -10.31 -24.68
N GLY A 461 10.12 -9.90 -24.27
CA GLY A 461 9.94 -9.04 -23.10
C GLY A 461 10.30 -7.56 -23.32
N GLN A 462 10.38 -7.11 -24.57
CA GLN A 462 10.77 -5.72 -24.88
C GLN A 462 9.76 -4.70 -24.38
N ALA A 463 10.27 -3.65 -23.74
CA ALA A 463 9.53 -2.48 -23.34
C ALA A 463 10.52 -1.31 -23.19
N PRO A 464 10.78 -0.54 -24.25
CA PRO A 464 11.76 0.54 -24.22
C PRO A 464 11.41 1.62 -23.19
N LEU A 465 12.41 2.27 -22.60
CA LEU A 465 12.24 3.39 -21.69
C LEU A 465 11.46 4.55 -22.31
N THR A 466 10.80 5.34 -21.46
CA THR A 466 10.34 6.67 -21.88
C THR A 466 11.54 7.58 -22.19
N PRO A 467 11.43 8.56 -23.10
CA PRO A 467 12.53 9.48 -23.42
C PRO A 467 13.15 10.16 -22.18
N THR A 468 12.31 10.57 -21.22
CA THR A 468 12.77 11.16 -19.95
C THR A 468 13.55 10.16 -19.10
N ALA A 469 13.08 8.90 -19.01
CA ALA A 469 13.77 7.86 -18.26
C ALA A 469 15.08 7.46 -18.96
N HIS A 470 15.10 7.40 -20.30
CA HIS A 470 16.32 7.17 -21.08
C HIS A 470 17.39 8.22 -20.82
N ALA A 471 17.02 9.51 -20.87
CA ALA A 471 17.91 10.63 -20.56
C ALA A 471 18.51 10.55 -19.15
N MET A 472 17.69 10.17 -18.16
CA MET A 472 18.14 9.94 -16.79
C MET A 472 19.12 8.77 -16.69
N LYS A 473 18.90 7.69 -17.45
CA LYS A 473 19.73 6.47 -17.43
C LYS A 473 21.09 6.80 -18.03
N LEU A 474 21.08 7.44 -19.19
CA LEU A 474 22.28 7.98 -19.86
C LEU A 474 23.10 8.85 -18.90
N ARG A 475 22.46 9.84 -18.27
CA ARG A 475 23.11 10.71 -17.29
C ARG A 475 23.75 9.89 -16.17
N GLN A 476 23.03 8.92 -15.61
CA GLN A 476 23.57 8.12 -14.51
C GLN A 476 24.80 7.32 -14.93
N VAL A 477 24.77 6.68 -16.10
CA VAL A 477 25.92 5.92 -16.62
C VAL A 477 27.13 6.85 -16.80
N LEU A 478 26.93 8.02 -17.42
CA LEU A 478 27.99 8.99 -17.68
C LEU A 478 28.63 9.57 -16.41
N ARG A 479 27.92 9.60 -15.26
CA ARG A 479 28.49 10.06 -13.98
C ARG A 479 29.67 9.22 -13.51
N PHE A 480 29.80 7.98 -13.98
CA PHE A 480 30.93 7.11 -13.66
C PHE A 480 32.12 7.28 -14.62
N GLY A 481 31.97 8.10 -15.67
CA GLY A 481 33.01 8.35 -16.68
C GLY A 481 33.59 7.09 -17.32
N PRO A 482 32.79 6.10 -17.76
CA PRO A 482 33.31 4.88 -18.35
C PRO A 482 33.99 5.17 -19.70
N SER A 483 35.12 4.51 -19.98
CA SER A 483 35.71 4.50 -21.32
C SER A 483 35.11 3.39 -22.18
N SER A 484 34.78 2.26 -21.56
CA SER A 484 34.19 1.09 -22.22
C SER A 484 32.97 0.56 -21.46
N VAL A 485 31.88 0.25 -22.18
CA VAL A 485 30.62 -0.26 -21.62
C VAL A 485 30.19 -1.55 -22.31
N LEU A 486 29.87 -2.56 -21.50
CA LEU A 486 29.13 -3.75 -21.93
C LEU A 486 27.63 -3.50 -21.78
N MET A 487 26.90 -3.46 -22.89
CA MET A 487 25.45 -3.38 -22.90
C MET A 487 24.88 -4.81 -23.02
N VAL A 488 24.11 -5.24 -22.02
CA VAL A 488 23.53 -6.59 -21.94
C VAL A 488 22.02 -6.48 -22.18
N GLY A 489 21.61 -6.62 -23.44
CA GLY A 489 20.29 -6.21 -23.96
C GLY A 489 20.20 -4.69 -24.19
N ASP A 490 19.53 -4.24 -25.26
CA ASP A 490 19.38 -2.81 -25.59
C ASP A 490 18.14 -2.48 -26.43
N ASP A 491 16.97 -2.95 -26.00
CA ASP A 491 15.71 -2.48 -26.58
C ASP A 491 15.50 -0.96 -26.40
N ASP A 492 16.09 -0.40 -25.34
CA ASP A 492 16.21 1.03 -25.01
C ASP A 492 17.03 1.87 -26.02
N LEU A 493 17.91 1.28 -26.83
CA LEU A 493 18.89 2.00 -27.68
C LEU A 493 19.84 2.94 -26.90
N LEU A 494 20.12 2.63 -25.64
CA LEU A 494 21.04 3.38 -24.79
C LEU A 494 22.49 3.30 -25.32
N SER A 495 22.86 2.21 -26.00
CA SER A 495 24.18 2.05 -26.62
C SER A 495 24.51 3.20 -27.59
N ILE A 496 23.53 3.60 -28.42
CA ILE A 496 23.67 4.72 -29.36
C ILE A 496 23.96 6.02 -28.62
N SER A 497 23.16 6.33 -27.60
CA SER A 497 23.32 7.56 -26.82
C SER A 497 24.68 7.61 -26.14
N LEU A 498 25.16 6.51 -25.55
CA LEU A 498 26.47 6.44 -24.93
C LEU A 498 27.60 6.63 -25.95
N ALA A 499 27.52 5.97 -27.09
CA ALA A 499 28.54 6.04 -28.13
C ALA A 499 28.65 7.43 -28.76
N ARG A 500 27.53 8.17 -28.88
CA ARG A 500 27.53 9.60 -29.27
C ARG A 500 28.30 10.50 -28.29
N ARG A 501 28.54 10.05 -27.05
CA ARG A 501 29.37 10.74 -26.05
C ARG A 501 30.81 10.23 -26.03
N GLY A 502 31.20 9.41 -27.02
CA GLY A 502 32.56 8.89 -27.17
C GLY A 502 32.87 7.69 -26.30
N VAL A 503 31.86 7.04 -25.72
CA VAL A 503 32.03 5.79 -24.95
C VAL A 503 32.12 4.62 -25.92
N GLU A 504 33.12 3.75 -25.77
CA GLU A 504 33.18 2.50 -26.54
C GLU A 504 32.14 1.52 -26.01
N VAL A 505 31.25 1.02 -26.87
CA VAL A 505 30.16 0.13 -26.46
C VAL A 505 30.29 -1.23 -27.14
N THR A 506 30.18 -2.30 -26.37
CA THR A 506 29.89 -3.63 -26.92
C THR A 506 28.49 -4.04 -26.49
N LEU A 507 27.61 -4.26 -27.47
CA LEU A 507 26.24 -4.70 -27.29
C LEU A 507 26.14 -6.21 -27.46
N VAL A 508 25.59 -6.89 -26.46
CA VAL A 508 25.15 -8.28 -26.53
C VAL A 508 23.62 -8.28 -26.54
N GLU A 509 23.02 -8.72 -27.64
CA GLU A 509 21.57 -8.65 -27.87
C GLU A 509 21.09 -9.90 -28.60
N ILE A 510 19.90 -10.40 -28.26
CA ILE A 510 19.32 -11.58 -28.91
C ILE A 510 18.48 -11.20 -30.13
N ASP A 511 17.84 -10.03 -30.10
CA ASP A 511 16.96 -9.54 -31.15
C ASP A 511 17.74 -9.12 -32.42
N PRO A 512 17.57 -9.81 -33.56
CA PRO A 512 18.23 -9.46 -34.80
C PRO A 512 17.81 -8.08 -35.34
N TYR A 513 16.58 -7.62 -35.10
CA TYR A 513 16.15 -6.29 -35.51
C TYR A 513 16.93 -5.21 -34.76
N THR A 514 17.00 -5.31 -33.43
CA THR A 514 17.74 -4.35 -32.60
C THR A 514 19.23 -4.37 -32.96
N CYS A 515 19.83 -5.55 -33.17
CA CYS A 515 21.21 -5.67 -33.65
C CYS A 515 21.45 -4.92 -34.98
N ALA A 516 20.56 -5.11 -35.96
CA ALA A 516 20.65 -4.45 -37.27
C ALA A 516 20.41 -2.94 -37.17
N LEU A 517 19.42 -2.49 -36.39
CA LEU A 517 19.12 -1.08 -36.16
C LEU A 517 20.33 -0.36 -35.55
N VAL A 518 20.89 -0.89 -34.46
CA VAL A 518 22.07 -0.32 -33.81
C VAL A 518 23.26 -0.28 -34.78
N THR A 519 23.47 -1.34 -35.56
CA THR A 519 24.55 -1.39 -36.55
C THR A 519 24.41 -0.33 -37.65
N LEU A 520 23.20 -0.10 -38.17
CA LEU A 520 22.95 0.94 -39.19
C LEU A 520 23.22 2.34 -38.65
N ILE A 521 22.72 2.63 -37.44
CA ILE A 521 22.95 3.92 -36.79
C ILE A 521 24.44 4.11 -36.52
N ALA A 522 25.11 3.09 -35.97
CA ALA A 522 26.54 3.17 -35.69
C ALA A 522 27.39 3.40 -36.95
N ARG A 523 27.08 2.72 -38.07
CA ARG A 523 27.78 2.92 -39.35
C ARG A 523 27.54 4.31 -39.94
N SER A 524 26.29 4.78 -39.92
CA SER A 524 25.93 6.08 -40.52
C SER A 524 26.49 7.26 -39.72
N GLU A 525 26.60 7.12 -38.39
CA GLU A 525 27.09 8.17 -37.50
C GLU A 525 28.57 7.99 -37.08
N GLY A 526 29.23 6.92 -37.52
CA GLY A 526 30.63 6.62 -37.18
C GLY A 526 30.87 6.32 -35.70
N LEU A 527 29.91 5.65 -35.04
CA LEU A 527 29.94 5.41 -33.60
C LEU A 527 30.78 4.18 -33.23
N PRO A 528 31.50 4.20 -32.09
CA PRO A 528 32.33 3.09 -31.62
C PRO A 528 31.50 1.98 -30.95
N ILE A 529 30.65 1.29 -31.73
CA ILE A 529 29.80 0.21 -31.25
C ILE A 529 30.16 -1.12 -31.91
N ARG A 530 30.42 -2.14 -31.11
CA ARG A 530 30.50 -3.54 -31.53
C ARG A 530 29.20 -4.25 -31.16
N VAL A 531 28.53 -4.87 -32.13
CA VAL A 531 27.30 -5.64 -31.91
C VAL A 531 27.61 -7.14 -31.94
N VAL A 532 27.08 -7.87 -30.99
CA VAL A 532 27.16 -9.33 -30.86
C VAL A 532 25.75 -9.87 -30.71
N GLN A 533 25.24 -10.54 -31.74
CA GLN A 533 23.97 -11.26 -31.64
C GLN A 533 24.20 -12.55 -30.84
N CYS A 534 23.60 -12.67 -29.65
CA CYS A 534 23.81 -13.79 -28.75
C CYS A 534 22.64 -13.95 -27.78
N ASP A 535 22.26 -15.20 -27.56
CA ASP A 535 21.44 -15.56 -26.40
C ASP A 535 22.32 -15.59 -25.14
N LEU A 536 21.91 -14.89 -24.09
CA LEU A 536 22.68 -14.82 -22.84
C LEU A 536 22.76 -16.16 -22.10
N ARG A 537 21.93 -17.14 -22.46
CA ARG A 537 22.06 -18.52 -21.96
C ARG A 537 23.30 -19.20 -22.51
N ASP A 538 23.70 -18.84 -23.72
CA ASP A 538 24.89 -19.37 -24.35
C ASP A 538 26.15 -18.64 -23.89
N PRO A 539 27.33 -19.27 -24.02
CA PRO A 539 28.60 -18.63 -23.69
C PRO A 539 28.80 -17.32 -24.44
N LEU A 540 29.35 -16.32 -23.75
CA LEU A 540 29.79 -15.10 -24.40
C LEU A 540 30.97 -15.39 -25.33
N PRO A 541 31.13 -14.68 -26.46
CA PRO A 541 32.29 -14.86 -27.33
C PRO A 541 33.61 -14.69 -26.58
N ILE A 542 34.60 -15.53 -26.88
CA ILE A 542 35.92 -15.52 -26.21
C ILE A 542 36.63 -14.16 -26.37
N ASP A 543 36.35 -13.46 -27.48
CA ASP A 543 36.94 -12.17 -27.81
C ASP A 543 36.09 -10.97 -27.32
N ILE A 544 35.12 -11.19 -26.43
CA ILE A 544 34.21 -10.11 -26.00
C ILE A 544 34.91 -8.95 -25.30
N GLY A 545 36.06 -9.19 -24.67
CA GLY A 545 36.84 -8.16 -23.97
C GLY A 545 36.45 -7.99 -22.50
N VAL A 546 37.06 -7.00 -21.85
CA VAL A 546 36.82 -6.67 -20.44
C VAL A 546 36.50 -5.18 -20.33
N PHE A 547 35.41 -4.85 -19.64
CA PHE A 547 34.83 -3.50 -19.64
C PHE A 547 34.96 -2.80 -18.28
N ASP A 548 34.88 -1.47 -18.29
CA ASP A 548 34.81 -0.66 -17.06
C ASP A 548 33.44 -0.76 -16.38
N LEU A 549 32.39 -0.88 -17.19
CA LEU A 549 31.01 -0.79 -16.74
C LEU A 549 30.11 -1.71 -17.57
N PHE A 550 29.08 -2.28 -16.94
CA PHE A 550 27.96 -2.89 -17.69
C PHE A 550 26.64 -2.22 -17.36
N VAL A 551 25.71 -2.25 -18.31
CA VAL A 551 24.32 -1.83 -18.14
C VAL A 551 23.40 -2.97 -18.59
N ALA A 552 22.36 -3.23 -17.81
CA ALA A 552 21.36 -4.24 -18.10
C ALA A 552 19.97 -3.80 -17.61
N ASP A 553 18.93 -4.09 -18.40
CA ASP A 553 17.52 -3.95 -18.00
C ASP A 553 16.80 -5.29 -18.25
N PRO A 554 16.99 -6.27 -17.35
CA PRO A 554 16.41 -7.60 -17.51
C PRO A 554 14.89 -7.60 -17.31
N ASP A 555 14.27 -8.70 -17.71
CA ASP A 555 12.87 -9.01 -17.40
C ASP A 555 12.63 -9.11 -15.86
N PHE A 556 11.36 -9.09 -15.45
CA PHE A 556 10.95 -8.94 -14.04
C PHE A 556 11.17 -10.20 -13.16
N THR A 557 11.58 -11.34 -13.73
CA THR A 557 11.85 -12.57 -12.98
C THR A 557 13.22 -12.53 -12.29
N ILE A 558 13.34 -13.24 -11.16
CA ILE A 558 14.61 -13.26 -10.43
C ILE A 558 15.68 -14.06 -11.19
N GLU A 559 15.28 -15.03 -12.00
CA GLU A 559 16.13 -15.83 -12.89
C GLU A 559 16.71 -14.97 -14.03
N ALA A 560 15.88 -14.14 -14.69
CA ALA A 560 16.36 -13.21 -15.71
C ALA A 560 17.33 -12.19 -15.09
N PHE A 561 16.96 -11.61 -13.95
CA PHE A 561 17.86 -10.71 -13.22
C PHE A 561 19.19 -11.39 -12.86
N ALA A 562 19.18 -12.64 -12.39
CA ALA A 562 20.40 -13.39 -12.07
C ALA A 562 21.23 -13.73 -13.32
N LEU A 563 20.61 -14.05 -14.45
CA LEU A 563 21.28 -14.32 -15.72
C LEU A 563 22.02 -13.07 -16.24
N PHE A 564 21.29 -11.96 -16.38
CA PHE A 564 21.86 -10.69 -16.87
C PHE A 564 22.92 -10.16 -15.93
N LEU A 565 22.69 -10.23 -14.61
CA LEU A 565 23.68 -9.88 -13.60
C LEU A 565 24.95 -10.72 -13.74
N SER A 566 24.82 -12.04 -13.93
CA SER A 566 25.97 -12.93 -14.07
C SER A 566 26.77 -12.61 -15.34
N ARG A 567 26.10 -12.39 -16.48
CA ARG A 567 26.75 -12.02 -17.74
C ARG A 567 27.43 -10.66 -17.65
N GLY A 568 26.75 -9.65 -17.10
CA GLY A 568 27.33 -8.33 -16.84
C GLY A 568 28.56 -8.40 -15.94
N LEU A 569 28.47 -9.08 -14.79
CA LEU A 569 29.59 -9.27 -13.87
C LEU A 569 30.75 -10.05 -14.50
N SER A 570 30.47 -11.00 -15.40
CA SER A 570 31.52 -11.76 -16.10
C SER A 570 32.34 -10.89 -17.05
N GLY A 571 31.72 -9.88 -17.68
CA GLY A 571 32.36 -9.01 -18.67
C GLY A 571 33.10 -7.80 -18.09
N ILE A 572 32.87 -7.39 -16.85
CA ILE A 572 33.55 -6.22 -16.26
C ILE A 572 34.81 -6.60 -15.45
N ARG A 573 35.77 -5.68 -15.40
CA ARG A 573 36.96 -5.81 -14.53
C ARG A 573 36.61 -5.75 -13.05
N THR A 574 37.49 -6.27 -12.20
CA THR A 574 37.41 -6.01 -10.75
C THR A 574 37.50 -4.51 -10.48
N GLY A 575 36.62 -4.00 -9.63
CA GLY A 575 36.39 -2.58 -9.38
C GLY A 575 35.49 -1.89 -10.41
N GLY A 576 35.07 -2.58 -11.47
CA GLY A 576 34.11 -2.10 -12.46
C GLY A 576 32.70 -1.93 -11.89
N ILE A 577 31.88 -1.13 -12.57
CA ILE A 577 30.54 -0.73 -12.11
C ILE A 577 29.47 -1.49 -12.90
N GLY A 578 28.39 -1.90 -12.23
CA GLY A 578 27.18 -2.41 -12.88
C GLY A 578 25.99 -1.50 -12.60
N LEU A 579 25.19 -1.25 -13.61
CA LEU A 579 23.87 -0.62 -13.47
C LEU A 579 22.84 -1.62 -13.98
N ILE A 580 22.06 -2.17 -13.07
CA ILE A 580 21.05 -3.19 -13.40
C ILE A 580 19.69 -2.81 -12.82
N ASN A 581 18.68 -2.82 -13.68
CA ASN A 581 17.31 -2.52 -13.31
C ASN A 581 16.57 -3.77 -12.81
N PHE A 582 15.56 -3.59 -11.96
CA PHE A 582 14.65 -4.66 -11.56
C PHE A 582 13.30 -4.10 -11.13
N GLU A 583 12.24 -4.88 -11.26
CA GLU A 583 10.87 -4.45 -10.98
C GLU A 583 10.70 -3.78 -9.60
N ALA A 584 9.98 -2.65 -9.56
CA ALA A 584 9.87 -1.74 -8.42
C ALA A 584 8.90 -2.20 -7.32
N THR A 585 8.92 -3.47 -6.94
CA THR A 585 8.12 -3.99 -5.82
C THR A 585 9.00 -4.27 -4.60
N ARG A 586 8.42 -4.20 -3.38
CA ARG A 586 9.15 -4.49 -2.14
C ARG A 586 9.72 -5.91 -2.10
N SER A 587 9.00 -6.88 -2.68
CA SER A 587 9.44 -8.27 -2.77
C SER A 587 10.62 -8.41 -3.73
N GLN A 588 10.54 -7.79 -4.91
CA GLN A 588 11.58 -7.88 -5.93
C GLN A 588 12.85 -7.16 -5.49
N ALA A 589 12.73 -5.96 -4.92
CA ALA A 589 13.85 -5.26 -4.32
C ALA A 589 14.57 -6.10 -3.24
N TYR A 590 13.81 -6.79 -2.38
CA TYR A 590 14.39 -7.69 -1.38
C TYR A 590 15.08 -8.91 -2.01
N ARG A 591 14.49 -9.51 -3.05
CA ARG A 591 15.09 -10.64 -3.78
C ARG A 591 16.40 -10.22 -4.45
N ALA A 592 16.45 -9.07 -5.12
CA ALA A 592 17.66 -8.52 -5.72
C ALA A 592 18.73 -8.19 -4.66
N GLU A 593 18.37 -7.52 -3.56
CA GLU A 593 19.31 -7.24 -2.46
C GLU A 593 19.91 -8.53 -1.88
N TYR A 594 19.09 -9.56 -1.65
CA TYR A 594 19.55 -10.86 -1.16
C TYR A 594 20.41 -11.60 -2.19
N LEU A 595 20.08 -11.53 -3.48
CA LEU A 595 20.90 -12.11 -4.54
C LEU A 595 22.28 -11.45 -4.62
N LEU A 596 22.32 -10.12 -4.58
CA LEU A 596 23.57 -9.35 -4.59
C LEU A 596 24.45 -9.67 -3.36
N GLU A 597 23.83 -9.81 -2.18
CA GLU A 597 24.50 -10.28 -0.97
C GLU A 597 25.07 -11.70 -1.15
N ARG A 598 24.28 -12.62 -1.71
CA ARG A 598 24.69 -14.01 -1.95
C ARG A 598 25.83 -14.13 -2.94
N LEU A 599 25.95 -13.21 -3.89
CA LEU A 599 27.04 -13.13 -4.86
C LEU A 599 28.22 -12.29 -4.40
N ASN A 600 28.18 -11.75 -3.17
CA ASN A 600 29.20 -10.87 -2.62
C ASN A 600 29.51 -9.67 -3.54
N VAL A 601 28.45 -9.05 -4.06
CA VAL A 601 28.51 -7.86 -4.91
C VAL A 601 28.35 -6.62 -4.02
N GLU A 602 29.22 -5.62 -4.19
CA GLU A 602 29.11 -4.37 -3.43
C GLU A 602 27.97 -3.50 -4.00
N VAL A 603 27.00 -3.12 -3.18
CA VAL A 603 25.93 -2.17 -3.57
C VAL A 603 26.35 -0.75 -3.20
N LEU A 604 26.59 0.09 -4.21
CA LEU A 604 27.09 1.47 -4.01
C LEU A 604 26.00 2.45 -3.62
N SER A 605 24.79 2.26 -4.15
CA SER A 605 23.64 3.07 -3.79
C SER A 605 22.38 2.22 -3.82
N LYS A 606 21.53 2.43 -2.82
CA LYS A 606 20.18 1.86 -2.84
C LYS A 606 19.39 2.47 -4.01
N PRO A 607 18.48 1.70 -4.63
CA PRO A 607 17.65 2.24 -5.69
C PRO A 607 16.78 3.39 -5.15
N GLN A 608 16.89 4.57 -5.77
CA GLN A 608 16.16 5.79 -5.36
C GLN A 608 15.18 6.28 -6.43
N GLU A 609 15.41 5.91 -7.68
CA GLU A 609 14.68 6.37 -8.85
C GLU A 609 13.79 5.24 -9.38
N MET A 610 12.63 5.62 -9.90
CA MET A 610 11.73 4.70 -10.59
C MET A 610 11.82 4.96 -12.08
N TRP A 611 12.06 3.92 -12.87
CA TRP A 611 12.16 3.99 -14.33
C TRP A 611 10.80 3.65 -14.95
N SER A 612 10.46 4.38 -16.00
CA SER A 612 9.20 4.24 -16.74
C SER A 612 9.49 3.78 -18.15
N TYR A 613 8.58 2.96 -18.67
CA TYR A 613 8.70 2.31 -19.98
C TYR A 613 7.51 2.65 -20.87
N VAL A 614 7.67 2.43 -22.18
CA VAL A 614 6.67 2.65 -23.21
C VAL A 614 6.25 1.29 -23.77
N VAL A 615 4.93 1.07 -23.82
CA VAL A 615 4.31 -0.13 -24.38
C VAL A 615 3.11 0.27 -25.25
N LEU A 616 2.48 -0.67 -25.94
CA LEU A 616 1.18 -0.43 -26.57
C LEU A 616 0.06 -0.40 -25.53
N SER A 617 -0.97 0.41 -25.76
CA SER A 617 -2.15 0.48 -24.90
C SER A 617 -2.89 -0.87 -24.91
N ASN A 618 -3.48 -1.23 -23.79
CA ASN A 618 -4.23 -2.48 -23.61
C ASN A 618 -3.37 -3.75 -23.77
N VAL A 619 -2.09 -3.65 -23.45
CA VAL A 619 -1.20 -4.77 -23.13
C VAL A 619 -1.82 -5.58 -21.97
N VAL A 620 -2.21 -6.83 -22.25
CA VAL A 620 -2.86 -7.75 -21.31
C VAL A 620 -1.99 -8.98 -21.09
N ALA A 621 -1.80 -9.36 -19.83
CA ALA A 621 -1.09 -10.56 -19.47
C ALA A 621 -1.83 -11.81 -20.03
N THR A 622 -1.11 -12.71 -20.70
CA THR A 622 -1.64 -13.94 -21.28
C THR A 622 -1.28 -15.16 -20.41
N GLY A 623 -2.31 -15.86 -19.92
CA GLY A 623 -2.16 -17.06 -19.09
C GLY A 623 -2.87 -16.94 -17.75
N GLY A 624 -3.72 -17.91 -17.40
CA GLY A 624 -4.53 -17.94 -16.17
C GLY A 624 -3.76 -18.20 -14.86
N HIS A 625 -2.44 -18.00 -14.85
CA HIS A 625 -1.61 -18.07 -13.65
C HIS A 625 -1.01 -16.69 -13.35
N VAL A 626 -0.74 -16.44 -12.07
CA VAL A 626 -0.43 -15.14 -11.45
C VAL A 626 0.94 -14.56 -11.89
N SER A 627 1.53 -15.07 -12.97
CA SER A 627 2.87 -14.72 -13.49
C SER A 627 2.95 -14.78 -15.02
N ALA A 628 1.93 -14.29 -15.72
CA ALA A 628 1.92 -14.28 -17.18
C ALA A 628 2.98 -13.31 -17.78
N LYS A 629 4.18 -13.84 -18.03
CA LYS A 629 5.32 -13.22 -18.75
C LYS A 629 4.92 -12.67 -20.12
N TYR A 630 4.02 -13.37 -20.78
CA TYR A 630 3.66 -13.10 -22.15
C TYR A 630 2.54 -12.08 -22.18
N VAL A 631 2.80 -10.91 -22.78
CA VAL A 631 1.76 -9.92 -22.98
C VAL A 631 1.31 -9.96 -24.44
N SER A 632 -0.01 -10.06 -24.64
CA SER A 632 -0.65 -9.77 -25.92
C SER A 632 -1.33 -8.41 -25.88
N VAL A 633 -1.53 -7.79 -27.03
CA VAL A 633 -2.31 -6.57 -27.13
C VAL A 633 -3.79 -6.91 -27.32
N ASP A 634 -4.66 -6.35 -26.49
CA ASP A 634 -6.12 -6.43 -26.71
C ASP A 634 -6.53 -5.49 -27.84
N TYR A 635 -6.46 -6.01 -29.05
CA TYR A 635 -6.84 -5.32 -30.28
C TYR A 635 -8.35 -5.03 -30.42
N SER A 636 -9.20 -5.45 -29.48
CA SER A 636 -10.62 -5.03 -29.47
C SER A 636 -10.79 -3.58 -29.00
N LYS A 637 -9.73 -3.00 -28.43
CA LYS A 637 -9.66 -1.61 -27.94
C LYS A 637 -8.72 -0.79 -28.81
N ARG A 638 -8.80 0.54 -28.67
CA ARG A 638 -7.92 1.51 -29.35
C ARG A 638 -6.46 1.29 -28.97
N VAL A 639 -5.59 1.15 -29.97
CA VAL A 639 -4.15 0.88 -29.77
C VAL A 639 -3.32 2.15 -30.03
N CYS A 640 -2.54 2.58 -29.04
CA CYS A 640 -1.58 3.69 -29.11
C CYS A 640 -0.38 3.43 -28.20
N LEU A 641 0.72 4.18 -28.29
CA LEU A 641 1.80 4.08 -27.28
C LEU A 641 1.32 4.64 -25.93
N ALA A 642 1.63 3.96 -24.83
CA ALA A 642 1.26 4.32 -23.45
C ALA A 642 2.44 4.08 -22.49
N GLU A 643 2.42 4.73 -21.32
CA GLU A 643 3.36 4.41 -20.24
C GLU A 643 2.98 3.03 -19.67
N ALA A 644 3.98 2.18 -19.43
CA ALA A 644 3.78 0.87 -18.82
C ALA A 644 3.14 0.98 -17.42
N PRO A 645 2.27 0.03 -17.04
CA PRO A 645 1.64 0.03 -15.71
C PRO A 645 2.61 -0.33 -14.58
N TYR A 646 3.80 -0.83 -14.92
CA TYR A 646 4.87 -1.17 -13.99
C TYR A 646 6.04 -0.18 -14.08
N ARG A 647 6.92 -0.25 -13.09
CA ARG A 647 8.16 0.54 -13.02
C ARG A 647 9.29 -0.36 -12.55
N SER A 648 10.52 0.03 -12.80
CA SER A 648 11.69 -0.63 -12.22
C SER A 648 12.45 0.33 -11.32
N VAL A 649 13.42 -0.21 -10.58
CA VAL A 649 14.42 0.52 -9.81
C VAL A 649 15.80 0.02 -10.21
N MET A 650 16.81 0.88 -10.13
CA MET A 650 18.17 0.56 -10.57
C MET A 650 19.11 0.34 -9.39
N PHE A 651 19.83 -0.77 -9.43
CA PHE A 651 20.93 -1.08 -8.53
C PHE A 651 22.23 -0.63 -9.17
N VAL A 652 22.96 0.24 -8.46
CA VAL A 652 24.33 0.59 -8.81
C VAL A 652 25.27 -0.26 -7.95
N ILE A 653 26.05 -1.10 -8.60
CA ILE A 653 26.87 -2.12 -7.97
C ILE A 653 28.33 -2.01 -8.40
N ARG A 654 29.23 -2.58 -7.60
CA ARG A 654 30.65 -2.72 -7.93
C ARG A 654 31.08 -4.18 -7.79
N LYS A 655 31.78 -4.68 -8.80
CA LYS A 655 32.44 -5.99 -8.74
C LYS A 655 33.68 -5.87 -7.85
N ASN A 656 33.72 -6.60 -6.75
CA ASN A 656 34.88 -6.66 -5.86
C ASN A 656 35.66 -7.98 -6.09
N PRO A 657 36.86 -8.15 -5.49
CA PRO A 657 37.67 -9.36 -5.70
C PRO A 657 37.02 -10.67 -5.25
N GLU A 658 36.07 -10.60 -4.33
CA GLU A 658 35.38 -11.76 -3.76
C GLU A 658 34.00 -12.00 -4.42
N THR A 659 33.61 -11.16 -5.39
CA THR A 659 32.36 -11.28 -6.12
C THR A 659 32.32 -12.61 -6.87
N MET A 660 31.27 -13.40 -6.60
CA MET A 660 31.01 -14.65 -7.29
C MET A 660 30.21 -14.39 -8.56
N VAL A 661 30.67 -14.97 -9.67
CA VAL A 661 29.93 -15.00 -10.94
C VAL A 661 29.22 -16.34 -11.02
N ALA A 662 27.88 -16.34 -10.92
CA ALA A 662 27.10 -17.59 -10.83
C ALA A 662 27.15 -18.39 -12.14
N LEU A 663 27.15 -17.71 -13.28
CA LEU A 663 27.30 -18.30 -14.61
C LEU A 663 28.61 -17.79 -15.26
N PRO A 664 29.66 -18.62 -15.33
CA PRO A 664 30.92 -18.28 -15.99
C PRO A 664 30.72 -17.85 -17.45
N PRO A 665 31.59 -16.99 -18.02
CA PRO A 665 31.42 -16.47 -19.37
C PRO A 665 31.42 -17.56 -20.45
N ASP A 666 32.14 -18.66 -20.22
CA ASP A 666 32.28 -19.82 -21.12
C ASP A 666 31.24 -20.92 -20.89
N ALA A 667 30.34 -20.75 -19.90
CA ALA A 667 29.33 -21.75 -19.56
C ALA A 667 27.99 -21.51 -20.26
N THR A 668 27.38 -22.59 -20.73
CA THR A 668 25.98 -22.63 -21.19
C THR A 668 25.05 -22.85 -20.00
N LEU A 669 23.97 -22.08 -19.91
CA LEU A 669 22.89 -22.32 -18.98
C LEU A 669 22.04 -23.50 -19.46
N MET A 670 22.10 -24.62 -18.75
CA MET A 670 21.33 -25.85 -19.06
C MET A 670 19.88 -25.75 -18.54
N ALA A 671 19.11 -24.77 -19.05
CA ALA A 671 17.71 -24.55 -18.67
C ALA A 671 16.87 -24.12 -19.90
N PRO A 672 15.63 -24.63 -20.07
CA PRO A 672 14.71 -24.16 -21.10
C PRO A 672 14.24 -22.73 -20.84
N ASP A 673 13.75 -22.04 -21.87
CA ASP A 673 13.26 -20.66 -21.83
C ASP A 673 12.26 -20.44 -20.69
N SER A 674 11.35 -21.39 -20.48
CA SER A 674 10.33 -21.32 -19.43
C SER A 674 10.91 -21.16 -18.02
N VAL A 675 12.17 -21.53 -17.78
CA VAL A 675 12.78 -21.42 -16.45
C VAL A 675 13.23 -20.01 -16.13
N ILE A 676 13.71 -19.30 -17.15
CA ILE A 676 14.18 -17.92 -16.96
C ILE A 676 12.99 -17.00 -16.79
N TYR A 677 11.81 -17.42 -17.29
CA TYR A 677 10.70 -16.51 -17.47
C TYR A 677 9.33 -16.96 -16.92
N ASP A 678 9.14 -18.20 -16.45
CA ASP A 678 7.81 -18.79 -16.15
C ASP A 678 7.79 -19.70 -14.89
N LEU A 679 8.64 -19.44 -13.88
CA LEU A 679 8.74 -20.25 -12.64
C LEU A 679 7.87 -19.81 -11.46
#